data_AF-A0A5N5PXN1-F1
#
_entry.id   AF-A0A5N5PXN1-F1
#
_cell.length_a   1.000
_cell.length_b   1.000
_cell.length_c   1.000
_cell.angle_alpha   90.00
_cell.angle_beta   90.00
_cell.angle_gamma   90.00
#
_symmetry.space_group_name_H-M   'P 1'
#
loop_
_entity.id
_entity.type
_entity.pdbx_description
1 polymer ?
#
loop_
_entity_poly.entity_id
_entity_poly.type
_entity_poly.pdbx_seq_one_letter_code
_entity_poly.pdbx_strand_id
1 'polypeptide(L)'
;MSVKAFELVSAVEREQLAGEKTRIGVECIECCGQHLYVGTNDGFIHHFLLEERTTAKGQLSFSSQKLLHKQLGLKKPPSELKAASALERLIVLCDGVILLVDMVTLEPVASGGTKLKGVTVFCVNENPVTAEPFCVEMAVASARRRAVHICTVHEDRFQILKEVATPDQPCDLSVDGYFLCLALPTRYVILNYGSGASQDLFPYDSEERKPIVKRIGREEFLLAAPGGLGMFANAEGISQRAPVKWSENVIGAAVCFPYVVALDEGFVTVHSMLDQQLKQTLSFREGHILQDFEGKVVLASTKAVYVLVPLPLERQIQDLLAGHRVEEALTLTEGAQRNIPKDKFQILHKRILQQAGFIQFGQLQFSEAKEHFRKGQLDVRELISLCPLLLPASSSFTRCHPPLHEFADLNHLAHGDQEKVQRCKLFLISYLREVRASESANGFRQDVDTALLKLYAEAGHEGLLELLVSDNSCLLADSAPWLEKHHRYFALGLLYHYNGQDAAALQLWVRVVNGDLQDSTRADLFEYVVDFLSSCKNLDLVWKYADWALQKDQKLGVRIFTKRPVSKEQTRQLNPDEVITYLQKHNQALVLYLEHVVLERRLQKEKYHTHLAVLYADRVLALISRTSATEEQLSSARQKLQRLLRKSNLYRVQLLLGKLQDSELLLMERATLHGKLEEHDKALHILVHQLKNSAAAQEYCKWASEAHDHKKRGEIFHQLLRVYLDPDVPGGPRTVEAVDLLNRHSEVFDAPKVLELLPEAWSLPLLRPFLCGAVRASMHARHTSQIALGLARAENLQLHHDRLKCRGGPIVVSEKKGCHLCHNTFSEPDCVCLPGGTPVHTHCATQKLKGSPTKRQVDHAHTSNHT
;
A
#
# COMPACT_ATOMS: atom_id res chain seq x y z
N MET A 1 -24.47 -28.80 -18.41
CA MET A 1 -25.80 -28.74 -17.78
C MET A 1 -26.15 -27.27 -17.61
N SER A 2 -27.27 -26.86 -18.20
CA SER A 2 -27.73 -25.48 -18.19
C SER A 2 -28.33 -25.14 -16.81
N VAL A 3 -28.24 -23.89 -16.33
CA VAL A 3 -28.72 -23.50 -14.99
C VAL A 3 -30.23 -23.60 -14.94
N LYS A 4 -30.76 -24.37 -13.98
CA LYS A 4 -32.20 -24.43 -13.77
C LYS A 4 -32.65 -23.09 -13.15
N ALA A 5 -33.43 -22.31 -13.91
CA ALA A 5 -33.95 -21.02 -13.47
C ALA A 5 -35.41 -21.12 -13.01
N PHE A 6 -36.19 -22.02 -13.61
CA PHE A 6 -37.61 -22.18 -13.34
C PHE A 6 -38.00 -23.65 -13.08
N GLU A 7 -39.05 -23.83 -12.29
CA GLU A 7 -39.81 -25.06 -12.19
C GLU A 7 -41.18 -24.89 -12.85
N LEU A 8 -41.55 -25.81 -13.73
CA LEU A 8 -42.88 -25.83 -14.34
C LEU A 8 -43.85 -26.54 -13.39
N VAL A 9 -44.87 -25.81 -12.93
CA VAL A 9 -45.86 -26.30 -11.96
C VAL A 9 -47.25 -26.18 -12.56
N SER A 10 -48.06 -27.24 -12.46
CA SER A 10 -49.47 -27.21 -12.84
C SER A 10 -50.25 -26.29 -11.90
N ALA A 11 -51.07 -25.40 -12.44
CA ALA A 11 -51.91 -24.48 -11.66
C ALA A 11 -53.39 -24.79 -11.80
N VAL A 12 -53.88 -25.01 -13.03
CA VAL A 12 -55.24 -25.45 -13.29
C VAL A 12 -55.20 -26.65 -14.22
N GLU A 13 -55.74 -27.75 -13.75
CA GLU A 13 -55.81 -28.99 -14.51
C GLU A 13 -57.06 -29.04 -15.38
N ARG A 14 -57.03 -29.89 -16.40
CA ARG A 14 -58.11 -30.04 -17.37
C ARG A 14 -59.48 -30.32 -16.73
N GLU A 15 -59.49 -31.14 -15.69
CA GLU A 15 -60.71 -31.56 -15.00
C GLU A 15 -61.47 -30.37 -14.40
N GLN A 16 -60.75 -29.34 -13.95
CA GLN A 16 -61.31 -28.14 -13.33
C GLN A 16 -61.88 -27.15 -14.35
N LEU A 17 -61.38 -27.18 -15.59
CA LEU A 17 -61.85 -26.36 -16.71
C LEU A 17 -63.05 -27.00 -17.41
N ALA A 18 -62.94 -28.28 -17.76
CA ALA A 18 -63.82 -28.92 -18.73
C ALA A 18 -64.83 -29.92 -18.13
N GLY A 19 -64.65 -30.35 -16.88
CA GLY A 19 -65.36 -31.53 -16.37
C GLY A 19 -65.19 -32.73 -17.33
N GLU A 20 -66.26 -33.47 -17.63
CA GLU A 20 -66.26 -34.57 -18.59
C GLU A 20 -66.34 -34.15 -20.08
N LYS A 21 -66.46 -32.85 -20.40
CA LYS A 21 -66.67 -32.38 -21.78
C LYS A 21 -65.34 -32.25 -22.53
N THR A 22 -65.11 -33.11 -23.51
CA THR A 22 -63.82 -33.27 -24.20
C THR A 22 -63.37 -32.11 -25.11
N ARG A 23 -64.21 -31.08 -25.36
CA ARG A 23 -63.97 -30.04 -26.38
C ARG A 23 -63.65 -28.63 -25.87
N ILE A 24 -63.63 -28.40 -24.55
CA ILE A 24 -63.36 -27.07 -23.98
C ILE A 24 -61.85 -26.82 -24.00
N GLY A 25 -61.44 -25.69 -24.60
CA GLY A 25 -60.05 -25.28 -24.74
C GLY A 25 -59.80 -23.88 -24.19
N VAL A 26 -58.59 -23.63 -23.69
CA VAL A 26 -58.12 -22.32 -23.21
C VAL A 26 -57.75 -21.42 -24.39
N GLU A 27 -58.35 -20.23 -24.48
CA GLU A 27 -58.12 -19.24 -25.54
C GLU A 27 -57.30 -18.04 -25.04
N CYS A 28 -57.60 -17.55 -23.82
CA CYS A 28 -56.89 -16.43 -23.21
C CYS A 28 -56.83 -16.58 -21.70
N ILE A 29 -55.83 -15.95 -21.08
CA ILE A 29 -55.60 -15.99 -19.63
C ILE A 29 -55.21 -14.61 -19.14
N GLU A 30 -55.58 -14.31 -17.90
CA GLU A 30 -55.11 -13.14 -17.16
C GLU A 30 -54.95 -13.51 -15.70
N CYS A 31 -53.87 -13.05 -15.07
CA CYS A 31 -53.62 -13.29 -13.65
C CYS A 31 -53.43 -11.95 -12.92
N CYS A 32 -54.06 -11.80 -11.76
CA CYS A 32 -53.89 -10.65 -10.88
C CYS A 32 -53.81 -11.13 -9.43
N GLY A 33 -52.63 -10.99 -8.82
CA GLY A 33 -52.33 -11.54 -7.50
C GLY A 33 -52.53 -13.06 -7.41
N GLN A 34 -53.61 -13.46 -6.72
CA GLN A 34 -54.04 -14.85 -6.57
C GLN A 34 -55.21 -15.22 -7.49
N HIS A 35 -55.80 -14.26 -8.19
CA HIS A 35 -56.94 -14.49 -9.06
C HIS A 35 -56.50 -14.79 -10.48
N LEU A 36 -56.90 -15.95 -10.99
CA LEU A 36 -56.68 -16.37 -12.37
C LEU A 36 -58.00 -16.37 -13.13
N TYR A 37 -58.04 -15.66 -14.25
CA TYR A 37 -59.16 -15.63 -15.18
C TYR A 37 -58.79 -16.38 -16.45
N VAL A 38 -59.64 -17.32 -16.86
CA VAL A 38 -59.41 -18.17 -18.04
C VAL A 38 -60.60 -18.03 -18.98
N GLY A 39 -60.34 -17.52 -20.18
CA GLY A 39 -61.32 -17.47 -21.27
C GLY A 39 -61.25 -18.75 -22.10
N THR A 40 -62.40 -19.36 -22.36
CA THR A 40 -62.50 -20.64 -23.08
C THR A 40 -63.19 -20.50 -24.43
N ASN A 41 -62.92 -21.46 -25.32
CA ASN A 41 -63.43 -21.49 -26.70
C ASN A 41 -64.97 -21.58 -26.82
N ASP A 42 -65.67 -21.98 -25.75
CA ASP A 42 -67.13 -22.00 -25.64
C ASP A 42 -67.74 -20.68 -25.12
N GLY A 43 -66.92 -19.64 -24.94
CA GLY A 43 -67.36 -18.28 -24.60
C GLY A 43 -67.57 -18.03 -23.11
N PHE A 44 -67.03 -18.89 -22.25
CA PHE A 44 -67.02 -18.68 -20.81
C PHE A 44 -65.75 -17.98 -20.34
N ILE A 45 -65.88 -17.22 -19.26
CA ILE A 45 -64.76 -16.81 -18.41
C ILE A 45 -64.88 -17.58 -17.10
N HIS A 46 -63.81 -18.27 -16.72
CA HIS A 46 -63.66 -18.99 -15.47
C HIS A 46 -62.77 -18.20 -14.53
N HIS A 47 -63.20 -18.04 -13.27
CA HIS A 47 -62.44 -17.38 -12.22
C HIS A 47 -61.97 -18.42 -11.20
N PHE A 48 -60.66 -18.47 -11.00
CA PHE A 48 -60.00 -19.34 -10.03
C PHE A 48 -59.25 -18.51 -9.00
N LEU A 49 -59.23 -18.98 -7.76
CA LEU A 49 -58.30 -18.54 -6.73
C LEU A 49 -57.13 -19.53 -6.69
N LEU A 50 -55.91 -19.03 -6.88
CA LEU A 50 -54.66 -19.77 -6.81
C LEU A 50 -54.02 -19.59 -5.45
N GLU A 51 -54.00 -20.65 -4.64
CA GLU A 51 -53.27 -20.68 -3.38
C GLU A 51 -51.90 -21.33 -3.59
N GLU A 52 -50.84 -20.63 -3.20
CA GLU A 52 -49.48 -21.14 -3.19
C GLU A 52 -49.26 -22.05 -1.98
N ARG A 53 -48.86 -23.31 -2.22
CA ARG A 53 -48.56 -24.30 -1.19
C ARG A 53 -47.15 -24.83 -1.35
N THR A 54 -46.36 -24.77 -0.29
CA THR A 54 -45.05 -25.42 -0.27
C THR A 54 -45.22 -26.89 0.13
N THR A 55 -44.82 -27.79 -0.76
CA THR A 55 -44.80 -29.22 -0.48
C THR A 55 -43.78 -29.56 0.62
N ALA A 56 -43.90 -30.75 1.23
CA ALA A 56 -42.96 -31.22 2.26
C ALA A 56 -41.48 -31.27 1.79
N LYS A 57 -41.24 -31.27 0.47
CA LYS A 57 -39.90 -31.23 -0.14
C LYS A 57 -39.40 -29.80 -0.44
N GLY A 58 -40.13 -28.76 -0.03
CA GLY A 58 -39.77 -27.37 -0.28
C GLY A 58 -40.08 -26.87 -1.70
N GLN A 59 -40.77 -27.66 -2.54
CA GLN A 59 -41.20 -27.22 -3.87
C GLN A 59 -42.55 -26.51 -3.79
N LEU A 60 -42.69 -25.43 -4.55
CA LEU A 60 -43.95 -24.71 -4.69
C LEU A 60 -44.90 -25.52 -5.57
N SER A 61 -46.14 -25.61 -5.11
CA SER A 61 -47.29 -26.20 -5.78
C SER A 61 -48.45 -25.23 -5.71
N PHE A 62 -49.36 -25.27 -6.66
CA PHE A 62 -50.57 -24.45 -6.63
C PHE A 62 -51.77 -25.34 -6.37
N SER A 63 -52.63 -24.93 -5.45
CA SER A 63 -53.99 -25.45 -5.37
C SER A 63 -54.95 -24.41 -5.93
N SER A 64 -55.70 -24.79 -6.94
CA SER A 64 -56.70 -23.92 -7.56
C SER A 64 -58.10 -24.26 -7.06
N GLN A 65 -58.81 -23.22 -6.61
CA GLN A 65 -60.23 -23.29 -6.29
C GLN A 65 -61.02 -22.53 -7.35
N LYS A 66 -61.96 -23.20 -8.02
CA LYS A 66 -62.89 -22.52 -8.93
C LYS A 66 -63.91 -21.73 -8.12
N LEU A 67 -63.91 -20.41 -8.27
CA LEU A 67 -64.83 -19.51 -7.57
C LEU A 67 -66.13 -19.37 -8.37
N LEU A 68 -66.04 -18.95 -9.63
CA LEU A 68 -67.18 -18.82 -10.52
C LEU A 68 -66.83 -19.04 -12.00
N HIS A 69 -67.86 -19.14 -12.83
CA HIS A 69 -67.74 -19.08 -14.28
C HIS A 69 -68.99 -18.43 -14.87
N LYS A 70 -68.84 -17.64 -15.93
CA LYS A 70 -69.94 -16.91 -16.57
C LYS A 70 -69.76 -16.90 -18.08
N GLN A 71 -70.86 -17.05 -18.81
CA GLN A 71 -70.87 -16.89 -20.26
C GLN A 71 -71.20 -15.44 -20.63
N LEU A 72 -70.45 -14.87 -21.58
CA LEU A 72 -70.62 -13.46 -21.99
C LEU A 72 -71.80 -13.23 -22.98
N GLY A 73 -72.42 -14.30 -23.49
CA GLY A 73 -73.55 -14.21 -24.43
C GLY A 73 -73.19 -13.72 -25.84
N LEU A 74 -71.89 -13.67 -26.18
CA LEU A 74 -71.38 -13.32 -27.51
C LEU A 74 -71.13 -14.56 -28.37
N LYS A 75 -71.05 -14.38 -29.70
CA LYS A 75 -70.94 -15.49 -30.67
C LYS A 75 -69.54 -16.10 -30.74
N LYS A 76 -68.51 -15.31 -30.43
CA LYS A 76 -67.10 -15.71 -30.47
C LYS A 76 -66.56 -15.86 -29.05
N PRO A 77 -65.52 -16.68 -28.83
CA PRO A 77 -64.85 -16.73 -27.54
C PRO A 77 -64.15 -15.41 -27.18
N PRO A 78 -63.88 -15.17 -25.89
CA PRO A 78 -63.00 -14.08 -25.47
C PRO A 78 -61.59 -14.32 -26.04
N SER A 79 -61.02 -13.29 -26.68
CA SER A 79 -59.69 -13.38 -27.30
C SER A 79 -58.59 -12.81 -26.42
N GLU A 80 -58.91 -11.86 -25.55
CA GLU A 80 -57.92 -11.25 -24.65
C GLU A 80 -58.60 -10.75 -23.37
N LEU A 81 -57.89 -10.89 -22.25
CA LEU A 81 -58.32 -10.50 -20.91
C LEU A 81 -57.21 -9.61 -20.30
N LYS A 82 -57.59 -8.51 -19.64
CA LYS A 82 -56.67 -7.70 -18.84
C LYS A 82 -57.31 -7.25 -17.53
N ALA A 83 -56.63 -7.44 -16.42
CA ALA A 83 -57.11 -7.07 -15.10
C ALA A 83 -56.76 -5.62 -14.79
N ALA A 84 -57.77 -4.81 -14.50
CA ALA A 84 -57.64 -3.47 -13.95
C ALA A 84 -57.98 -3.52 -12.45
N SER A 85 -57.06 -4.05 -11.65
CA SER A 85 -57.28 -4.33 -10.21
C SER A 85 -57.67 -3.09 -9.41
N ALA A 86 -57.08 -1.94 -9.70
CA ALA A 86 -57.43 -0.66 -9.07
C ALA A 86 -58.87 -0.19 -9.34
N LEU A 87 -59.51 -0.73 -10.38
CA LEU A 87 -60.91 -0.44 -10.75
C LEU A 87 -61.86 -1.59 -10.41
N GLU A 88 -61.34 -2.73 -9.94
CA GLU A 88 -62.09 -3.98 -9.79
C GLU A 88 -62.81 -4.39 -11.09
N ARG A 89 -62.18 -4.11 -12.25
CA ARG A 89 -62.71 -4.45 -13.59
C ARG A 89 -61.76 -5.37 -14.34
N LEU A 90 -62.34 -6.33 -15.04
CA LEU A 90 -61.71 -7.17 -16.06
C LEU A 90 -62.09 -6.61 -17.43
N ILE A 91 -61.09 -6.16 -18.19
CA ILE A 91 -61.25 -5.70 -19.56
C ILE A 91 -61.19 -6.91 -20.47
N VAL A 92 -62.25 -7.14 -21.24
CA VAL A 92 -62.42 -8.32 -22.06
C VAL A 92 -62.57 -7.91 -23.52
N LEU A 93 -61.70 -8.41 -24.39
CA LEU A 93 -61.91 -8.34 -25.83
C LEU A 93 -62.67 -9.58 -26.30
N CYS A 94 -63.86 -9.39 -26.83
CA CYS A 94 -64.67 -10.47 -27.36
C CYS A 94 -65.50 -9.99 -28.56
N ASP A 95 -65.50 -10.78 -29.65
CA ASP A 95 -66.19 -10.48 -30.91
C ASP A 95 -65.91 -9.06 -31.48
N GLY A 96 -64.68 -8.59 -31.31
CA GLY A 96 -64.22 -7.28 -31.80
C GLY A 96 -64.76 -6.08 -31.02
N VAL A 97 -65.20 -6.28 -29.78
CA VAL A 97 -65.67 -5.23 -28.86
C VAL A 97 -64.97 -5.38 -27.52
N ILE A 98 -64.65 -4.26 -26.88
CA ILE A 98 -64.15 -4.24 -25.50
C ILE A 98 -65.35 -4.18 -24.54
N LEU A 99 -65.38 -5.10 -23.59
CA LEU A 99 -66.35 -5.18 -22.50
C LEU A 99 -65.64 -4.98 -21.16
N LEU A 100 -66.27 -4.22 -20.25
CA LEU A 100 -65.85 -4.16 -18.86
C LEU A 100 -66.70 -5.15 -18.07
N VAL A 101 -66.05 -6.04 -17.35
CA VAL A 101 -66.67 -7.08 -16.54
C VAL A 101 -66.21 -6.89 -15.10
N ASP A 102 -67.10 -7.03 -14.14
CA ASP A 102 -66.72 -6.97 -12.72
C ASP A 102 -65.84 -8.18 -12.35
N MET A 103 -64.71 -7.94 -11.66
CA MET A 103 -63.72 -9.01 -11.39
C MET A 103 -64.23 -10.10 -10.44
N VAL A 104 -65.21 -9.80 -9.59
CA VAL A 104 -65.72 -10.74 -8.57
C VAL A 104 -66.96 -11.47 -9.06
N THR A 105 -67.88 -10.76 -9.70
CA THR A 105 -69.18 -11.32 -10.13
C THR A 105 -69.18 -11.81 -11.57
N LEU A 106 -68.16 -11.42 -12.36
CA LEU A 106 -68.08 -11.62 -13.81
C LEU A 106 -69.30 -11.07 -14.57
N GLU A 107 -70.00 -10.08 -14.02
CA GLU A 107 -71.12 -9.43 -14.70
C GLU A 107 -70.65 -8.27 -15.58
N PRO A 108 -71.17 -8.14 -16.81
CA PRO A 108 -70.86 -6.99 -17.66
C PRO A 108 -71.33 -5.68 -17.02
N VAL A 109 -70.41 -4.73 -16.87
CA VAL A 109 -70.71 -3.39 -16.35
C VAL A 109 -71.11 -2.49 -17.51
N ALA A 110 -72.21 -1.76 -17.36
CA ALA A 110 -72.67 -0.81 -18.36
C ALA A 110 -71.71 0.38 -18.44
N SER A 111 -70.78 0.35 -19.40
CA SER A 111 -69.83 1.45 -19.61
C SER A 111 -70.51 2.62 -20.34
N GLY A 112 -70.51 3.80 -19.72
CA GLY A 112 -70.85 5.06 -20.39
C GLY A 112 -69.74 5.50 -21.36
N GLY A 113 -70.10 6.04 -22.52
CA GLY A 113 -69.15 6.60 -23.50
C GLY A 113 -69.16 5.93 -24.88
N THR A 114 -68.17 6.28 -25.71
CA THR A 114 -68.06 5.84 -27.11
C THR A 114 -67.53 4.41 -27.19
N LYS A 115 -68.35 3.47 -27.68
CA LYS A 115 -67.93 2.08 -27.90
C LYS A 115 -67.08 1.93 -29.16
N LEU A 116 -65.86 1.43 -29.02
CA LEU A 116 -65.04 0.99 -30.16
C LEU A 116 -65.57 -0.33 -30.70
N LYS A 117 -65.67 -0.44 -32.04
CA LYS A 117 -66.08 -1.65 -32.76
C LYS A 117 -65.02 -2.08 -33.74
N GLY A 118 -64.86 -3.38 -33.91
CA GLY A 118 -63.82 -3.96 -34.77
C GLY A 118 -62.44 -3.88 -34.14
N VAL A 119 -62.36 -3.92 -32.80
CA VAL A 119 -61.10 -3.97 -32.08
C VAL A 119 -60.39 -5.30 -32.40
N THR A 120 -59.10 -5.25 -32.70
CA THR A 120 -58.30 -6.44 -33.01
C THR A 120 -57.40 -6.87 -31.87
N VAL A 121 -56.78 -5.91 -31.20
CA VAL A 121 -55.86 -6.12 -30.07
C VAL A 121 -55.87 -4.86 -29.19
N PHE A 122 -55.61 -5.03 -27.91
CA PHE A 122 -55.40 -3.91 -27.01
C PHE A 122 -54.26 -4.19 -26.04
N CYS A 123 -53.65 -3.14 -25.49
CA CYS A 123 -52.59 -3.27 -24.49
C CYS A 123 -52.78 -2.20 -23.43
N VAL A 124 -52.55 -2.55 -22.16
CA VAL A 124 -52.57 -1.59 -21.03
C VAL A 124 -51.21 -0.90 -20.94
N ASN A 125 -51.21 0.41 -20.71
CA ASN A 125 -49.98 1.15 -20.46
C ASN A 125 -49.57 1.06 -18.99
N GLU A 126 -48.56 0.24 -18.72
CA GLU A 126 -47.97 0.09 -17.38
C GLU A 126 -47.17 1.32 -16.92
N ASN A 127 -46.88 2.26 -17.82
CA ASN A 127 -46.25 3.55 -17.54
C ASN A 127 -47.16 4.67 -18.09
N PRO A 128 -48.33 4.91 -17.49
CA PRO A 128 -49.34 5.80 -18.03
C PRO A 128 -48.84 7.24 -18.11
N VAL A 129 -49.23 7.94 -19.17
CA VAL A 129 -48.92 9.36 -19.35
C VAL A 129 -49.86 10.25 -18.53
N THR A 130 -51.10 9.81 -18.35
CA THR A 130 -52.10 10.57 -17.59
C THR A 130 -51.74 10.62 -16.11
N ALA A 131 -51.76 11.81 -15.52
CA ALA A 131 -51.61 11.99 -14.08
C ALA A 131 -52.91 11.75 -13.29
N GLU A 132 -53.99 11.33 -13.95
CA GLU A 132 -55.27 11.06 -13.30
C GLU A 132 -55.18 9.79 -12.44
N PRO A 133 -55.45 9.88 -11.12
CA PRO A 133 -55.51 8.70 -10.27
C PRO A 133 -56.79 7.91 -10.56
N PHE A 134 -56.76 6.59 -10.38
CA PHE A 134 -57.91 5.67 -10.56
C PHE A 134 -58.45 5.60 -12.00
N CYS A 135 -57.55 5.56 -12.99
CA CYS A 135 -57.87 5.16 -14.35
C CYS A 135 -56.78 4.26 -14.92
N VAL A 136 -57.12 3.50 -15.95
CA VAL A 136 -56.19 2.66 -16.70
C VAL A 136 -56.07 3.21 -18.12
N GLU A 137 -54.88 3.66 -18.49
CA GLU A 137 -54.56 4.05 -19.87
C GLU A 137 -54.28 2.80 -20.70
N MET A 138 -54.82 2.73 -21.92
CA MET A 138 -54.63 1.62 -22.84
C MET A 138 -54.56 2.08 -24.29
N ALA A 139 -53.89 1.29 -25.11
CA ALA A 139 -53.84 1.46 -26.56
C ALA A 139 -54.70 0.37 -27.22
N VAL A 140 -55.56 0.77 -28.15
CA VAL A 140 -56.53 -0.11 -28.81
C VAL A 140 -56.39 -0.01 -30.32
N ALA A 141 -56.06 -1.10 -31.00
CA ALA A 141 -56.07 -1.15 -32.47
C ALA A 141 -57.44 -1.57 -33.01
N SER A 142 -57.87 -0.93 -34.11
CA SER A 142 -59.16 -1.18 -34.76
C SER A 142 -58.95 -1.61 -36.21
N ALA A 143 -59.61 -2.69 -36.64
CA ALA A 143 -59.61 -3.11 -38.04
C ALA A 143 -60.32 -2.12 -38.98
N ARG A 144 -61.23 -1.30 -38.44
CA ARG A 144 -62.06 -0.39 -39.25
C ARG A 144 -61.36 0.91 -39.61
N ARG A 145 -60.28 1.25 -38.91
CA ARG A 145 -59.54 2.50 -39.05
C ARG A 145 -58.07 2.14 -38.91
N ARG A 146 -57.23 2.42 -39.91
CA ARG A 146 -55.77 2.20 -39.83
C ARG A 146 -55.16 3.15 -38.78
N ALA A 147 -55.45 2.88 -37.51
CA ALA A 147 -55.21 3.75 -36.39
C ALA A 147 -55.20 2.96 -35.08
N VAL A 148 -54.47 3.50 -34.11
CA VAL A 148 -54.47 3.09 -32.71
C VAL A 148 -55.14 4.18 -31.90
N HIS A 149 -56.10 3.80 -31.05
CA HIS A 149 -56.79 4.71 -30.14
C HIS A 149 -56.17 4.61 -28.75
N ILE A 150 -55.65 5.73 -28.23
CA ILE A 150 -55.26 5.85 -26.82
C ILE A 150 -56.52 6.17 -26.02
N CYS A 151 -56.84 5.33 -25.05
CA CYS A 151 -58.08 5.38 -24.28
C CYS A 151 -57.78 5.31 -22.79
N THR A 152 -58.66 5.91 -21.98
CA THR A 152 -58.69 5.71 -20.53
C THR A 152 -59.96 4.96 -20.13
N VAL A 153 -59.77 3.99 -19.24
CA VAL A 153 -60.84 3.23 -18.62
C VAL A 153 -60.94 3.65 -17.17
N HIS A 154 -62.16 4.00 -16.77
CA HIS A 154 -62.53 4.25 -15.38
C HIS A 154 -63.53 3.17 -14.93
N GLU A 155 -64.00 3.27 -13.70
CA GLU A 155 -64.93 2.29 -13.11
C GLU A 155 -66.24 2.13 -13.90
N ASP A 156 -66.78 3.24 -14.44
CA ASP A 156 -68.09 3.31 -15.12
C ASP A 156 -68.04 3.90 -16.54
N ARG A 157 -66.89 4.45 -16.97
CA ARG A 157 -66.75 5.15 -18.25
C ARG A 157 -65.54 4.69 -19.07
N PHE A 158 -65.73 4.67 -20.39
CA PHE A 158 -64.69 4.43 -21.39
C PHE A 158 -64.50 5.70 -22.22
N GLN A 159 -63.28 6.26 -22.22
CA GLN A 159 -62.99 7.53 -22.90
C GLN A 159 -61.84 7.37 -23.90
N ILE A 160 -62.04 7.86 -25.13
CA ILE A 160 -60.99 7.93 -26.15
C ILE A 160 -60.28 9.27 -25.99
N LEU A 161 -58.97 9.23 -25.76
CA LEU A 161 -58.13 10.43 -25.60
C LEU A 161 -57.54 10.89 -26.93
N LYS A 162 -57.01 9.95 -27.73
CA LYS A 162 -56.31 10.28 -28.97
C LYS A 162 -56.50 9.18 -30.02
N GLU A 163 -56.68 9.57 -31.27
CA GLU A 163 -56.60 8.69 -32.43
C GLU A 163 -55.26 8.92 -33.12
N VAL A 164 -54.49 7.85 -33.30
CA VAL A 164 -53.14 7.87 -33.86
C VAL A 164 -53.17 7.09 -35.15
N ALA A 165 -53.02 7.77 -36.29
CA ALA A 165 -53.00 7.12 -37.59
C ALA A 165 -51.77 6.23 -37.72
N THR A 166 -51.95 5.03 -38.28
CA THR A 166 -50.86 4.08 -38.58
C THR A 166 -50.77 3.85 -40.08
N PRO A 167 -49.58 3.54 -40.63
CA PRO A 167 -49.42 3.28 -42.07
C PRO A 167 -50.29 2.11 -42.55
N ASP A 168 -50.26 1.02 -41.78
CA ASP A 168 -51.00 -0.21 -41.99
C ASP A 168 -51.78 -0.57 -40.73
N GLN A 169 -52.66 -1.57 -40.82
CA GLN A 169 -53.38 -2.09 -39.66
C GLN A 169 -52.40 -2.88 -38.75
N PRO A 170 -52.24 -2.50 -37.48
CA PRO A 170 -51.38 -3.24 -36.56
C PRO A 170 -51.91 -4.66 -36.31
N CYS A 171 -51.04 -5.65 -36.44
CA CYS A 171 -51.28 -7.04 -36.08
C CYS A 171 -51.20 -7.25 -34.56
N ASP A 172 -50.24 -6.56 -33.93
CA ASP A 172 -50.01 -6.59 -32.48
C ASP A 172 -49.41 -5.25 -32.02
N LEU A 173 -49.53 -4.92 -30.74
CA LEU A 173 -48.99 -3.68 -30.19
C LEU A 173 -48.62 -3.78 -28.70
N SER A 174 -47.65 -2.97 -28.30
CA SER A 174 -47.30 -2.72 -26.90
C SER A 174 -47.07 -1.23 -26.68
N VAL A 175 -47.27 -0.76 -25.45
CA VAL A 175 -47.16 0.66 -25.09
C VAL A 175 -46.37 0.87 -23.80
N ASP A 176 -45.52 1.88 -23.78
CA ASP A 176 -44.88 2.40 -22.57
C ASP A 176 -44.75 3.93 -22.68
N GLY A 177 -45.34 4.67 -21.73
CA GLY A 177 -45.32 6.13 -21.76
C GLY A 177 -45.96 6.65 -23.06
N TYR A 178 -45.23 7.48 -23.79
CA TYR A 178 -45.65 8.03 -25.08
C TYR A 178 -45.34 7.13 -26.29
N PHE A 179 -44.71 5.97 -26.09
CA PHE A 179 -44.16 5.15 -27.16
C PHE A 179 -45.03 3.91 -27.41
N LEU A 180 -45.50 3.78 -28.63
CA LEU A 180 -46.16 2.60 -29.17
C LEU A 180 -45.14 1.78 -29.96
N CYS A 181 -44.96 0.52 -29.59
CA CYS A 181 -44.29 -0.43 -30.45
C CYS A 181 -45.36 -1.23 -31.20
N LEU A 182 -45.33 -1.18 -32.53
CA LEU A 182 -46.36 -1.70 -33.41
C LEU A 182 -45.76 -2.77 -34.31
N ALA A 183 -46.45 -3.91 -34.41
CA ALA A 183 -46.20 -4.92 -35.43
C ALA A 183 -47.17 -4.68 -36.58
N LEU A 184 -46.68 -4.13 -37.71
CA LEU A 184 -47.44 -4.00 -38.95
C LEU A 184 -47.21 -5.24 -39.82
N PRO A 185 -48.07 -5.57 -40.80
CA PRO A 185 -48.01 -6.84 -41.53
C PRO A 185 -46.63 -7.21 -42.12
N THR A 186 -45.82 -6.20 -42.45
CA THR A 186 -44.50 -6.37 -43.09
C THR A 186 -43.30 -5.88 -42.25
N ARG A 187 -43.51 -5.25 -41.09
CA ARG A 187 -42.44 -4.59 -40.32
C ARG A 187 -42.84 -4.17 -38.91
N TYR A 188 -41.85 -4.03 -38.03
CA TYR A 188 -42.03 -3.39 -36.73
C TYR A 188 -41.73 -1.88 -36.80
N VAL A 189 -42.50 -1.09 -36.04
CA VAL A 189 -42.38 0.37 -35.98
C VAL A 189 -42.50 0.84 -34.54
N ILE A 190 -41.68 1.79 -34.13
CA ILE A 190 -41.87 2.55 -32.89
C ILE A 190 -42.43 3.92 -33.24
N LEU A 191 -43.54 4.28 -32.61
CA LEU A 191 -44.24 5.53 -32.83
C LEU A 191 -44.46 6.25 -31.51
N ASN A 192 -44.01 7.50 -31.42
CA ASN A 192 -44.32 8.37 -30.31
C ASN A 192 -45.66 9.06 -30.59
N TYR A 193 -46.72 8.70 -29.86
CA TYR A 193 -48.03 9.29 -30.11
C TYR A 193 -48.16 10.72 -29.55
N GLY A 194 -47.23 11.19 -28.72
CA GLY A 194 -47.17 12.57 -28.25
C GLY A 194 -46.67 13.52 -29.35
N SER A 195 -45.49 13.24 -29.91
CA SER A 195 -44.83 14.06 -30.94
C SER A 195 -45.24 13.70 -32.38
N GLY A 196 -45.75 12.49 -32.59
CA GLY A 196 -46.02 11.94 -33.92
C GLY A 196 -44.78 11.38 -34.63
N ALA A 197 -43.61 11.38 -33.98
CA ALA A 197 -42.39 10.81 -34.54
C ALA A 197 -42.54 9.28 -34.70
N SER A 198 -42.06 8.75 -35.82
CA SER A 198 -42.15 7.31 -36.16
C SER A 198 -40.81 6.82 -36.68
N GLN A 199 -40.39 5.65 -36.23
CA GLN A 199 -39.13 5.00 -36.59
C GLN A 199 -39.41 3.55 -36.99
N ASP A 200 -39.04 3.21 -38.23
CA ASP A 200 -39.07 1.82 -38.71
C ASP A 200 -37.90 1.03 -38.09
N LEU A 201 -38.16 -0.22 -37.70
CA LEU A 201 -37.14 -1.10 -37.11
C LEU A 201 -36.60 -2.09 -38.16
N PHE A 202 -37.23 -3.25 -38.28
CA PHE A 202 -36.84 -4.30 -39.21
C PHE A 202 -38.07 -4.99 -39.81
N PRO A 203 -37.95 -5.57 -41.01
CA PRO A 203 -39.03 -6.27 -41.67
C PRO A 203 -39.35 -7.61 -40.98
N TYR A 204 -40.61 -8.02 -41.05
CA TYR A 204 -41.10 -9.37 -40.71
C TYR A 204 -42.35 -9.68 -41.56
N ASP A 205 -42.81 -10.93 -41.60
CA ASP A 205 -44.05 -11.28 -42.29
C ASP A 205 -45.06 -11.86 -41.30
N SER A 206 -46.22 -11.21 -41.15
CA SER A 206 -47.30 -11.64 -40.25
C SER A 206 -48.03 -12.90 -40.73
N GLU A 207 -47.95 -13.24 -42.01
CA GLU A 207 -48.56 -14.46 -42.56
C GLU A 207 -47.69 -15.69 -42.27
N GLU A 208 -46.36 -15.52 -42.21
CA GLU A 208 -45.44 -16.61 -41.89
C GLU A 208 -45.32 -16.85 -40.38
N ARG A 209 -45.34 -15.78 -39.58
CA ARG A 209 -45.03 -15.85 -38.15
C ARG A 209 -45.93 -14.91 -37.35
N LYS A 210 -46.34 -15.38 -36.17
CA LYS A 210 -47.05 -14.54 -35.21
C LYS A 210 -46.09 -13.45 -34.69
N PRO A 211 -46.47 -12.15 -34.73
CA PRO A 211 -45.62 -11.10 -34.19
C PRO A 211 -45.47 -11.25 -32.67
N ILE A 212 -44.33 -10.79 -32.16
CA ILE A 212 -44.10 -10.68 -30.71
C ILE A 212 -43.71 -9.23 -30.45
N VAL A 213 -44.56 -8.52 -29.72
CA VAL A 213 -44.26 -7.19 -29.19
C VAL A 213 -44.49 -7.19 -27.70
N LYS A 214 -43.42 -7.18 -26.91
CA LYS A 214 -43.53 -7.23 -25.45
C LYS A 214 -42.78 -6.09 -24.80
N ARG A 215 -43.43 -5.35 -23.90
CA ARG A 215 -42.76 -4.39 -23.00
C ARG A 215 -41.90 -5.16 -22.00
N ILE A 216 -40.65 -4.74 -21.81
CA ILE A 216 -39.72 -5.40 -20.86
C ILE A 216 -39.16 -4.45 -19.80
N GLY A 217 -39.30 -3.14 -20.01
CA GLY A 217 -38.81 -2.09 -19.14
C GLY A 217 -39.41 -0.75 -19.54
N ARG A 218 -38.98 0.32 -18.85
CA ARG A 218 -39.33 1.68 -19.27
C ARG A 218 -38.71 1.94 -20.62
N GLU A 219 -39.54 2.31 -21.58
CA GLU A 219 -39.16 2.66 -22.95
C GLU A 219 -38.33 1.56 -23.66
N GLU A 220 -38.52 0.29 -23.29
CA GLU A 220 -37.77 -0.86 -23.83
C GLU A 220 -38.73 -2.01 -24.18
N PHE A 221 -38.59 -2.52 -25.41
CA PHE A 221 -39.44 -3.56 -25.99
C PHE A 221 -38.61 -4.75 -26.50
N LEU A 222 -39.18 -5.95 -26.40
CA LEU A 222 -38.66 -7.19 -26.96
C LEU A 222 -39.49 -7.59 -28.19
N LEU A 223 -38.78 -7.88 -29.28
CA LEU A 223 -39.35 -8.12 -30.59
C LEU A 223 -38.81 -9.41 -31.22
N ALA A 224 -39.65 -10.12 -31.97
CA ALA A 224 -39.22 -11.24 -32.79
C ALA A 224 -38.67 -10.77 -34.13
N ALA A 225 -37.35 -10.88 -34.28
CA ALA A 225 -36.61 -10.53 -35.49
C ALA A 225 -36.32 -11.76 -36.39
N PRO A 226 -36.03 -11.52 -37.68
CA PRO A 226 -35.68 -12.57 -38.62
C PRO A 226 -34.50 -13.45 -38.14
N GLY A 227 -34.52 -14.73 -38.51
CA GLY A 227 -33.45 -15.69 -38.17
C GLY A 227 -33.49 -16.24 -36.73
N GLY A 228 -34.65 -16.14 -36.06
CA GLY A 228 -34.82 -16.68 -34.70
C GLY A 228 -34.11 -15.84 -33.64
N LEU A 229 -34.18 -14.51 -33.79
CA LEU A 229 -33.57 -13.56 -32.88
C LEU A 229 -34.63 -12.81 -32.08
N GLY A 230 -34.42 -12.68 -30.77
CA GLY A 230 -35.15 -11.75 -29.91
C GLY A 230 -34.36 -10.46 -29.77
N MET A 231 -34.85 -9.40 -30.40
CA MET A 231 -34.22 -8.08 -30.40
C MET A 231 -34.78 -7.21 -29.28
N PHE A 232 -33.89 -6.51 -28.59
CA PHE A 232 -34.24 -5.49 -27.61
C PHE A 232 -34.21 -4.13 -28.30
N ALA A 233 -35.29 -3.36 -28.28
CA ALA A 233 -35.35 -2.03 -28.90
C ALA A 233 -35.82 -1.00 -27.87
N ASN A 234 -35.07 0.08 -27.72
CA ASN A 234 -35.50 1.23 -26.91
C ASN A 234 -36.48 2.13 -27.68
N ALA A 235 -36.99 3.19 -27.05
CA ALA A 235 -37.86 4.18 -27.65
C ALA A 235 -37.32 4.89 -28.91
N GLU A 236 -36.00 4.89 -29.11
CA GLU A 236 -35.35 5.45 -30.31
C GLU A 236 -35.20 4.41 -31.44
N GLY A 237 -35.62 3.16 -31.21
CA GLY A 237 -35.44 2.04 -32.12
C GLY A 237 -34.03 1.45 -32.12
N ILE A 238 -33.22 1.77 -31.11
CA ILE A 238 -31.83 1.31 -30.97
C ILE A 238 -31.76 0.12 -30.01
N SER A 239 -30.99 -0.89 -30.40
CA SER A 239 -30.68 -2.04 -29.56
C SER A 239 -29.46 -1.73 -28.69
N GLN A 240 -29.66 -1.60 -27.37
CA GLN A 240 -28.56 -1.39 -26.41
C GLN A 240 -27.93 -2.69 -25.94
N ARG A 241 -28.61 -3.83 -26.15
CA ARG A 241 -28.15 -5.17 -25.77
C ARG A 241 -28.05 -6.06 -26.99
N ALA A 242 -27.21 -7.09 -26.92
CA ALA A 242 -27.16 -8.10 -27.96
C ALA A 242 -28.49 -8.90 -27.99
N PRO A 243 -28.93 -9.39 -29.16
CA PRO A 243 -30.12 -10.20 -29.26
C PRO A 243 -29.96 -11.56 -28.55
N VAL A 244 -31.06 -12.10 -28.09
CA VAL A 244 -31.14 -13.50 -27.66
C VAL A 244 -31.44 -14.39 -28.87
N LYS A 245 -30.80 -15.56 -28.96
CA LYS A 245 -31.08 -16.53 -30.01
C LYS A 245 -32.07 -17.58 -29.50
N TRP A 246 -33.22 -17.69 -30.15
CA TRP A 246 -34.30 -18.62 -29.83
C TRP A 246 -34.78 -19.38 -31.07
N SER A 247 -35.86 -20.17 -30.94
CA SER A 247 -36.46 -20.90 -32.06
C SER A 247 -37.00 -19.96 -33.14
N GLU A 248 -36.93 -20.36 -34.40
CA GLU A 248 -37.56 -19.60 -35.49
C GLU A 248 -39.09 -19.64 -35.43
N ASN A 249 -39.65 -20.67 -34.80
CA ASN A 249 -41.10 -20.89 -34.65
C ASN A 249 -41.60 -20.43 -33.27
N VAL A 250 -40.95 -19.42 -32.67
CA VAL A 250 -41.38 -18.86 -31.40
C VAL A 250 -42.81 -18.31 -31.54
N ILE A 251 -43.71 -18.76 -30.67
CA ILE A 251 -45.14 -18.39 -30.69
C ILE A 251 -45.52 -17.38 -29.61
N GLY A 252 -44.65 -17.20 -28.61
CA GLY A 252 -44.84 -16.23 -27.54
C GLY A 252 -43.56 -15.99 -26.75
N ALA A 253 -43.48 -14.84 -26.09
CA ALA A 253 -42.40 -14.49 -25.20
C ALA A 253 -42.94 -13.81 -23.94
N ALA A 254 -42.31 -14.09 -22.80
CA ALA A 254 -42.60 -13.46 -21.54
C ALA A 254 -41.31 -13.08 -20.83
N VAL A 255 -41.39 -12.11 -19.92
CA VAL A 255 -40.23 -11.61 -19.18
C VAL A 255 -40.40 -11.81 -17.69
N CYS A 256 -39.37 -12.37 -17.06
CA CYS A 256 -39.20 -12.42 -15.63
C CYS A 256 -37.75 -12.11 -15.33
N PHE A 257 -37.44 -10.83 -15.13
CA PHE A 257 -36.07 -10.33 -15.01
C PHE A 257 -35.25 -11.16 -13.98
N PRO A 258 -34.04 -11.63 -14.34
CA PRO A 258 -33.26 -11.29 -15.53
C PRO A 258 -33.47 -12.21 -16.75
N TYR A 259 -34.56 -12.98 -16.83
CA TYR A 259 -34.80 -13.95 -17.88
C TYR A 259 -35.86 -13.53 -18.90
N VAL A 260 -35.64 -13.91 -20.15
CA VAL A 260 -36.64 -13.96 -21.22
C VAL A 260 -37.01 -15.41 -21.44
N VAL A 261 -38.30 -15.69 -21.40
CA VAL A 261 -38.87 -17.00 -21.66
C VAL A 261 -39.48 -16.96 -23.06
N ALA A 262 -39.14 -17.92 -23.90
CA ALA A 262 -39.70 -18.08 -25.23
C ALA A 262 -40.42 -19.42 -25.33
N LEU A 263 -41.63 -19.41 -25.89
CA LEU A 263 -42.45 -20.59 -26.10
C LEU A 263 -42.40 -21.01 -27.57
N ASP A 264 -42.18 -22.29 -27.80
CA ASP A 264 -42.32 -23.00 -29.07
C ASP A 264 -43.44 -24.05 -28.92
N GLU A 265 -43.86 -24.71 -30.00
CA GLU A 265 -44.93 -25.72 -29.97
C GLU A 265 -44.59 -26.94 -29.10
N GLY A 266 -43.30 -27.27 -28.95
CA GLY A 266 -42.83 -28.46 -28.25
C GLY A 266 -41.98 -28.22 -26.98
N PHE A 267 -41.52 -26.99 -26.76
CA PHE A 267 -40.62 -26.67 -25.66
C PHE A 267 -40.67 -25.19 -25.27
N VAL A 268 -40.15 -24.91 -24.09
CA VAL A 268 -39.95 -23.55 -23.57
C VAL A 268 -38.45 -23.35 -23.35
N THR A 269 -37.89 -22.27 -23.89
CA THR A 269 -36.50 -21.87 -23.64
C THR A 269 -36.44 -20.67 -22.71
N VAL A 270 -35.45 -20.68 -21.83
CA VAL A 270 -35.17 -19.59 -20.88
C VAL A 270 -33.80 -19.03 -21.22
N HIS A 271 -33.76 -17.76 -21.61
CA HIS A 271 -32.56 -17.02 -21.96
C HIS A 271 -32.29 -15.94 -20.91
N SER A 272 -31.02 -15.71 -20.59
CA SER A 272 -30.62 -14.62 -19.70
C SER A 272 -30.50 -13.32 -20.48
N MET A 273 -31.07 -12.24 -19.96
CA MET A 273 -30.93 -10.89 -20.52
C MET A 273 -29.60 -10.21 -20.19
N LEU A 274 -28.81 -10.81 -19.28
CA LEU A 274 -27.53 -10.26 -18.83
C LEU A 274 -26.39 -10.67 -19.76
N ASP A 275 -26.32 -11.95 -20.11
CA ASP A 275 -25.27 -12.55 -20.95
C ASP A 275 -25.79 -13.19 -22.25
N GLN A 276 -27.08 -13.07 -22.54
CA GLN A 276 -27.74 -13.53 -23.76
C GLN A 276 -27.65 -15.04 -24.04
N GLN A 277 -27.30 -15.84 -23.03
CA GLN A 277 -27.17 -17.29 -23.16
C GLN A 277 -28.45 -18.03 -22.82
N LEU A 278 -28.66 -19.18 -23.48
CA LEU A 278 -29.68 -20.18 -23.10
C LEU A 278 -29.32 -20.81 -21.75
N LYS A 279 -30.21 -20.65 -20.75
CA LYS A 279 -30.05 -21.16 -19.39
C LYS A 279 -30.84 -22.43 -19.13
N GLN A 280 -31.99 -22.60 -19.74
CA GLN A 280 -32.83 -23.78 -19.51
C GLN A 280 -33.71 -24.08 -20.72
N THR A 281 -33.92 -25.36 -21.00
CA THR A 281 -34.95 -25.84 -21.94
C THR A 281 -35.88 -26.77 -21.19
N LEU A 282 -37.19 -26.52 -21.28
CA LEU A 282 -38.25 -27.31 -20.66
C LEU A 282 -39.09 -27.95 -21.77
N SER A 283 -39.33 -29.26 -21.68
CA SER A 283 -40.27 -29.92 -22.59
C SER A 283 -41.71 -29.52 -22.25
N PHE A 284 -42.42 -28.95 -23.21
CA PHE A 284 -43.81 -28.48 -23.04
C PHE A 284 -44.56 -28.63 -24.36
N ARG A 285 -45.43 -29.64 -24.44
CA ARG A 285 -46.14 -29.98 -25.68
C ARG A 285 -47.48 -29.27 -25.76
N GLU A 286 -47.90 -28.93 -26.99
CA GLU A 286 -49.18 -28.25 -27.26
C GLU A 286 -49.29 -26.90 -26.52
N GLY A 287 -48.15 -26.23 -26.31
CA GLY A 287 -48.14 -24.90 -25.74
C GLY A 287 -48.70 -23.90 -26.73
N HIS A 288 -49.58 -23.02 -26.28
CA HIS A 288 -50.19 -22.00 -27.14
C HIS A 288 -50.10 -20.59 -26.54
N ILE A 289 -50.09 -20.47 -25.21
CA ILE A 289 -50.07 -19.16 -24.54
C ILE A 289 -48.88 -19.08 -23.59
N LEU A 290 -48.17 -17.96 -23.65
CA LEU A 290 -47.12 -17.56 -22.72
C LEU A 290 -47.29 -16.07 -22.41
N GLN A 291 -47.54 -15.72 -21.14
CA GLN A 291 -47.60 -14.34 -20.68
C GLN A 291 -46.97 -14.20 -19.29
N ASP A 292 -46.48 -13.01 -18.97
CA ASP A 292 -46.10 -12.59 -17.63
C ASP A 292 -47.15 -11.65 -17.03
N PHE A 293 -47.45 -11.87 -15.75
CA PHE A 293 -48.42 -11.13 -14.95
C PHE A 293 -47.81 -10.82 -13.59
N GLU A 294 -47.56 -9.54 -13.29
CA GLU A 294 -47.03 -9.12 -11.97
C GLU A 294 -45.79 -9.93 -11.51
N GLY A 295 -44.92 -10.31 -12.45
CA GLY A 295 -43.72 -11.12 -12.20
C GLY A 295 -43.93 -12.65 -12.19
N LYS A 296 -45.16 -13.14 -12.37
CA LYS A 296 -45.47 -14.56 -12.59
C LYS A 296 -45.51 -14.87 -14.08
N VAL A 297 -44.76 -15.86 -14.53
CA VAL A 297 -44.82 -16.33 -15.92
C VAL A 297 -45.78 -17.51 -16.00
N VAL A 298 -46.83 -17.36 -16.79
CA VAL A 298 -47.91 -18.35 -16.93
C VAL A 298 -47.91 -18.89 -18.35
N LEU A 299 -47.98 -20.21 -18.45
CA LEU A 299 -48.06 -20.98 -19.68
C LEU A 299 -49.42 -21.67 -19.74
N ALA A 300 -50.01 -21.77 -20.92
CA ALA A 300 -51.17 -22.62 -21.11
C ALA A 300 -51.01 -23.49 -22.36
N SER A 301 -51.41 -24.76 -22.19
CA SER A 301 -51.83 -25.58 -23.31
C SER A 301 -53.32 -25.37 -23.54
N THR A 302 -53.85 -25.95 -24.60
CA THR A 302 -55.31 -25.94 -24.83
C THR A 302 -56.10 -26.59 -23.67
N LYS A 303 -55.47 -27.42 -22.83
CA LYS A 303 -56.14 -28.24 -21.81
C LYS A 303 -55.89 -27.80 -20.38
N ALA A 304 -54.80 -27.09 -20.10
CA ALA A 304 -54.35 -26.82 -18.73
C ALA A 304 -53.49 -25.56 -18.65
N VAL A 305 -53.46 -24.96 -17.45
CA VAL A 305 -52.68 -23.76 -17.14
C VAL A 305 -51.56 -24.13 -16.17
N TYR A 306 -50.36 -23.64 -16.44
CA TYR A 306 -49.13 -23.89 -15.71
C TYR A 306 -48.46 -22.57 -15.33
N VAL A 307 -47.70 -22.56 -14.25
CA VAL A 307 -46.90 -21.42 -13.81
C VAL A 307 -45.43 -21.84 -13.82
N LEU A 308 -44.58 -21.01 -14.42
CA LEU A 308 -43.14 -21.10 -14.27
C LEU A 308 -42.73 -20.38 -12.99
N VAL A 309 -42.43 -21.18 -11.98
CA VAL A 309 -42.00 -20.68 -10.67
C VAL A 309 -40.49 -20.43 -10.71
N PRO A 310 -40.01 -19.19 -10.51
CA PRO A 310 -38.58 -18.93 -10.45
C PRO A 310 -37.97 -19.61 -9.23
N LEU A 311 -36.81 -20.25 -9.42
CA LEU A 311 -36.02 -20.79 -8.32
C LEU A 311 -35.38 -19.65 -7.51
N PRO A 312 -35.22 -19.80 -6.18
CA PRO A 312 -34.54 -18.80 -5.37
C PRO A 312 -33.15 -18.47 -5.92
N LEU A 313 -32.81 -17.18 -5.97
CA LEU A 313 -31.58 -16.68 -6.55
C LEU A 313 -30.34 -17.37 -5.95
N GLU A 314 -30.32 -17.54 -4.62
CA GLU A 314 -29.23 -18.18 -3.92
C GLU A 314 -29.00 -19.61 -4.41
N ARG A 315 -30.08 -20.36 -4.68
CA ARG A 315 -29.98 -21.73 -5.20
C ARG A 315 -29.39 -21.74 -6.61
N GLN A 316 -29.83 -20.83 -7.48
CA GLN A 316 -29.29 -20.72 -8.83
C GLN A 316 -27.79 -20.39 -8.84
N ILE A 317 -27.37 -19.49 -7.94
CA ILE A 317 -25.97 -19.11 -7.76
C ILE A 317 -25.16 -20.29 -7.21
N GLN A 318 -25.66 -21.01 -6.21
CA GLN A 318 -24.95 -22.18 -5.68
C GLN A 318 -24.83 -23.30 -6.73
N ASP A 319 -25.86 -23.55 -7.54
CA ASP A 319 -25.81 -24.51 -8.64
C ASP A 319 -24.76 -24.11 -9.70
N LEU A 320 -24.65 -22.81 -10.00
CA LEU A 320 -23.62 -22.25 -10.89
C LEU A 320 -22.21 -22.42 -10.33
N LEU A 321 -22.01 -22.12 -9.04
CA LEU A 321 -20.73 -22.27 -8.35
C LEU A 321 -20.31 -23.75 -8.27
N ALA A 322 -21.24 -24.65 -7.92
CA ALA A 322 -21.03 -26.10 -7.92
C ALA A 322 -20.71 -26.64 -9.33
N GLY A 323 -21.21 -25.97 -10.38
CA GLY A 323 -20.87 -26.24 -11.78
C GLY A 323 -19.57 -25.59 -12.26
N HIS A 324 -18.81 -24.92 -11.38
CA HIS A 324 -17.57 -24.17 -11.70
C HIS A 324 -17.77 -23.02 -12.69
N ARG A 325 -18.99 -22.49 -12.84
CA ARG A 325 -19.34 -21.38 -13.76
C ARG A 325 -19.33 -20.05 -13.00
N VAL A 326 -18.14 -19.64 -12.56
CA VAL A 326 -17.94 -18.47 -11.69
C VAL A 326 -18.44 -17.16 -12.32
N GLU A 327 -18.07 -16.89 -13.57
CA GLU A 327 -18.43 -15.63 -14.26
C GLU A 327 -19.95 -15.43 -14.37
N GLU A 328 -20.69 -16.50 -14.64
CA GLU A 328 -22.15 -16.44 -14.72
C GLU A 328 -22.79 -16.28 -13.34
N ALA A 329 -22.22 -16.90 -12.31
CA ALA A 329 -22.67 -16.69 -10.93
C ALA A 329 -22.52 -15.22 -10.52
N LEU A 330 -21.37 -14.61 -10.85
CA LEU A 330 -21.10 -13.20 -10.56
C LEU A 330 -22.01 -12.27 -11.36
N THR A 331 -22.16 -12.51 -12.67
CA THR A 331 -23.05 -11.73 -13.54
C THR A 331 -24.50 -11.77 -13.04
N LEU A 332 -24.99 -12.95 -12.64
CA LEU A 332 -26.33 -13.11 -12.07
C LEU A 332 -26.48 -12.39 -10.73
N THR A 333 -25.44 -12.44 -9.89
CA THR A 333 -25.42 -11.75 -8.60
C THR A 333 -25.47 -10.23 -8.79
N GLU A 334 -24.60 -9.68 -9.63
CA GLU A 334 -24.55 -8.24 -9.94
C GLU A 334 -25.87 -7.76 -10.58
N GLY A 335 -26.44 -8.55 -11.48
CA GLY A 335 -27.75 -8.27 -12.08
C GLY A 335 -28.89 -8.20 -11.05
N ALA A 336 -28.81 -8.97 -9.97
CA ALA A 336 -29.78 -8.98 -8.89
C ALA A 336 -29.60 -7.83 -7.87
N GLN A 337 -28.55 -7.01 -7.98
CA GLN A 337 -28.26 -5.92 -7.04
C GLN A 337 -29.43 -4.95 -6.85
N ARG A 338 -30.19 -4.68 -7.92
CA ARG A 338 -31.35 -3.76 -7.88
C ARG A 338 -32.51 -4.29 -7.03
N ASN A 339 -32.60 -5.60 -6.85
CA ASN A 339 -33.74 -6.27 -6.22
C ASN A 339 -33.47 -6.62 -4.75
N ILE A 340 -32.24 -6.41 -4.25
CA ILE A 340 -31.82 -6.81 -2.91
C ILE A 340 -31.41 -5.57 -2.11
N PRO A 341 -31.83 -5.42 -0.84
CA PRO A 341 -31.35 -4.35 0.04
C PRO A 341 -29.83 -4.32 0.12
N LYS A 342 -29.21 -3.13 0.04
CA LYS A 342 -27.76 -2.95 -0.07
C LYS A 342 -26.96 -3.76 0.96
N ASP A 343 -27.40 -3.77 2.22
CA ASP A 343 -26.68 -4.46 3.30
C ASP A 343 -26.69 -5.99 3.13
N LYS A 344 -27.85 -6.55 2.76
CA LYS A 344 -27.98 -7.99 2.46
C LYS A 344 -27.18 -8.37 1.22
N PHE A 345 -27.21 -7.51 0.19
CA PHE A 345 -26.46 -7.72 -1.03
C PHE A 345 -24.95 -7.76 -0.77
N GLN A 346 -24.40 -6.85 0.04
CA GLN A 346 -22.97 -6.85 0.35
C GLN A 346 -22.51 -8.13 1.03
N ILE A 347 -23.31 -8.67 1.97
CA ILE A 347 -22.99 -9.93 2.66
C ILE A 347 -23.02 -11.11 1.68
N LEU A 348 -24.08 -11.20 0.87
CA LEU A 348 -24.24 -12.24 -0.14
C LEU A 348 -23.10 -12.18 -1.18
N HIS A 349 -22.82 -10.99 -1.70
CA HIS A 349 -21.79 -10.75 -2.72
C HIS A 349 -20.39 -11.09 -2.21
N LYS A 350 -20.02 -10.67 -0.98
CA LYS A 350 -18.74 -11.06 -0.36
C LYS A 350 -18.61 -12.58 -0.26
N ARG A 351 -19.67 -13.27 0.18
CA ARG A 351 -19.68 -14.73 0.30
C ARG A 351 -19.48 -15.42 -1.05
N ILE A 352 -20.17 -14.95 -2.09
CA ILE A 352 -20.05 -15.52 -3.45
C ILE A 352 -18.65 -15.28 -4.01
N LEU A 353 -18.07 -14.09 -3.81
CA LEU A 353 -16.68 -13.81 -4.20
C LEU A 353 -15.68 -14.73 -3.47
N GLN A 354 -15.89 -15.02 -2.18
CA GLN A 354 -15.04 -15.96 -1.46
C GLN A 354 -15.15 -17.38 -2.05
N GLN A 355 -16.37 -17.88 -2.32
CA GLN A 355 -16.57 -19.19 -2.95
C GLN A 355 -15.95 -19.25 -4.36
N ALA A 356 -16.16 -18.21 -5.17
CA ALA A 356 -15.55 -18.03 -6.48
C ALA A 356 -14.01 -18.11 -6.42
N GLY A 357 -13.42 -17.40 -5.45
CA GLY A 357 -11.98 -17.44 -5.22
C GLY A 357 -11.46 -18.84 -4.89
N PHE A 358 -12.20 -19.63 -4.09
CA PHE A 358 -11.81 -21.01 -3.79
C PHE A 358 -11.94 -21.95 -5.00
N ILE A 359 -12.93 -21.76 -5.86
CA ILE A 359 -13.09 -22.53 -7.11
C ILE A 359 -11.89 -22.26 -8.03
N GLN A 360 -11.56 -20.98 -8.25
CA GLN A 360 -10.43 -20.57 -9.08
C GLN A 360 -9.08 -21.00 -8.47
N PHE A 361 -8.96 -20.95 -7.15
CA PHE A 361 -7.79 -21.47 -6.44
C PHE A 361 -7.60 -22.98 -6.69
N GLY A 362 -8.68 -23.78 -6.64
CA GLY A 362 -8.66 -25.19 -7.00
C GLY A 362 -8.29 -25.46 -8.47
N GLN A 363 -8.61 -24.52 -9.36
CA GLN A 363 -8.24 -24.56 -10.78
C GLN A 363 -6.84 -23.98 -11.07
N LEU A 364 -6.08 -23.58 -10.04
CA LEU A 364 -4.76 -22.95 -10.12
C LEU A 364 -4.75 -21.58 -10.84
N GLN A 365 -5.90 -20.93 -10.94
CA GLN A 365 -6.09 -19.57 -11.47
C GLN A 365 -5.83 -18.55 -10.35
N PHE A 366 -4.56 -18.43 -9.96
CA PHE A 366 -4.15 -17.69 -8.77
C PHE A 366 -4.38 -16.18 -8.86
N SER A 367 -4.23 -15.59 -10.05
CA SER A 367 -4.47 -14.17 -10.29
C SER A 367 -5.91 -13.77 -9.98
N GLU A 368 -6.84 -14.51 -10.56
CA GLU A 368 -8.28 -14.31 -10.41
C GLU A 368 -8.69 -14.63 -8.97
N ALA A 369 -8.25 -15.78 -8.43
CA ALA A 369 -8.57 -16.18 -7.06
C ALA A 369 -8.17 -15.11 -6.03
N LYS A 370 -6.97 -14.52 -6.19
CA LYS A 370 -6.47 -13.43 -5.35
C LYS A 370 -7.36 -12.19 -5.39
N GLU A 371 -7.79 -11.79 -6.57
CA GLU A 371 -8.67 -10.63 -6.72
C GLU A 371 -10.02 -10.87 -6.03
N HIS A 372 -10.59 -12.06 -6.20
CA HIS A 372 -11.83 -12.47 -5.57
C HIS A 372 -11.72 -12.54 -4.04
N PHE A 373 -10.64 -13.09 -3.49
CA PHE A 373 -10.40 -13.10 -2.05
C PHE A 373 -10.24 -11.69 -1.47
N ARG A 374 -9.58 -10.78 -2.20
CA ARG A 374 -9.42 -9.38 -1.79
C ARG A 374 -10.75 -8.63 -1.80
N LYS A 375 -11.52 -8.71 -2.89
CA LYS A 375 -12.85 -8.07 -3.01
C LYS A 375 -13.84 -8.68 -2.01
N GLY A 376 -13.76 -9.98 -1.78
CA GLY A 376 -14.59 -10.74 -0.84
C GLY A 376 -14.19 -10.57 0.63
N GLN A 377 -13.06 -9.91 0.94
CA GLN A 377 -12.53 -9.76 2.31
C GLN A 377 -12.44 -11.11 3.04
N LEU A 378 -11.81 -12.10 2.40
CA LEU A 378 -11.66 -13.44 2.96
C LEU A 378 -10.88 -13.39 4.29
N ASP A 379 -11.37 -14.12 5.31
CA ASP A 379 -10.55 -14.46 6.47
C ASP A 379 -9.46 -15.44 6.02
N VAL A 380 -8.24 -14.96 6.01
CA VAL A 380 -7.09 -15.64 5.43
C VAL A 380 -6.75 -16.95 6.16
N ARG A 381 -7.23 -17.11 7.40
CA ARG A 381 -7.10 -18.35 8.16
C ARG A 381 -7.84 -19.52 7.51
N GLU A 382 -8.86 -19.28 6.67
CA GLU A 382 -9.48 -20.31 5.84
C GLU A 382 -8.43 -20.97 4.92
N LEU A 383 -7.63 -20.16 4.22
CA LEU A 383 -6.56 -20.64 3.34
C LEU A 383 -5.42 -21.29 4.12
N ILE A 384 -5.02 -20.71 5.26
CA ILE A 384 -3.98 -21.29 6.11
C ILE A 384 -4.42 -22.67 6.63
N SER A 385 -5.72 -22.83 6.96
CA SER A 385 -6.28 -24.09 7.46
C SER A 385 -6.27 -25.24 6.44
N LEU A 386 -6.04 -24.95 5.15
CA LEU A 386 -5.84 -25.97 4.12
C LEU A 386 -4.46 -26.64 4.21
N CYS A 387 -3.51 -26.00 4.89
CA CYS A 387 -2.18 -26.57 5.14
C CYS A 387 -2.12 -27.07 6.59
N PRO A 388 -2.08 -28.40 6.82
CA PRO A 388 -1.94 -28.94 8.15
C PRO A 388 -0.72 -28.36 8.88
N LEU A 389 -0.86 -28.12 10.19
CA LEU A 389 0.20 -27.63 11.09
C LEU A 389 0.66 -26.17 10.90
N LEU A 390 0.13 -25.42 9.91
CA LEU A 390 0.48 -24.01 9.76
C LEU A 390 -0.19 -23.11 10.79
N LEU A 391 -1.49 -23.30 11.05
CA LEU A 391 -2.20 -22.54 12.09
C LEU A 391 -1.58 -22.83 13.47
N PRO A 392 -1.42 -21.80 14.32
CA PRO A 392 -0.97 -21.99 15.69
C PRO A 392 -1.95 -22.85 16.51
N ALA A 393 -1.44 -23.63 17.46
CA ALA A 393 -2.29 -24.42 18.36
C ALA A 393 -3.20 -23.55 19.24
N SER A 394 -2.81 -22.28 19.45
CA SER A 394 -3.58 -21.28 20.18
C SER A 394 -4.67 -20.57 19.34
N SER A 395 -4.75 -20.85 18.03
CA SER A 395 -5.72 -20.17 17.17
C SER A 395 -7.14 -20.64 17.49
N SER A 396 -8.05 -19.71 17.78
CA SER A 396 -9.47 -20.00 18.02
C SER A 396 -10.29 -20.15 16.73
N PHE A 397 -9.62 -20.33 15.59
CA PHE A 397 -10.24 -20.29 14.27
C PHE A 397 -11.09 -21.54 14.01
N THR A 398 -12.32 -21.30 13.56
CA THR A 398 -13.23 -22.33 13.04
C THR A 398 -13.67 -21.93 11.65
N ARG A 399 -13.64 -22.89 10.71
CA ARG A 399 -14.09 -22.66 9.32
C ARG A 399 -15.53 -22.15 9.28
N CYS A 400 -15.82 -21.32 8.30
CA CYS A 400 -17.15 -20.73 8.09
C CYS A 400 -18.24 -21.79 7.97
N HIS A 401 -19.41 -21.48 8.52
CA HIS A 401 -20.62 -22.29 8.37
C HIS A 401 -21.75 -21.47 7.74
N PRO A 402 -22.42 -21.94 6.66
CA PRO A 402 -22.05 -23.09 5.82
C PRO A 402 -20.65 -22.96 5.17
N PRO A 403 -20.02 -24.06 4.72
CA PRO A 403 -18.65 -24.04 4.20
C PRO A 403 -18.51 -23.21 2.92
N LEU A 404 -17.35 -22.56 2.76
CA LEU A 404 -17.01 -21.80 1.54
C LEU A 404 -16.46 -22.69 0.42
N HIS A 405 -15.92 -23.86 0.78
CA HIS A 405 -15.34 -24.82 -0.16
C HIS A 405 -15.41 -26.24 0.44
N GLU A 406 -15.23 -27.25 -0.41
CA GLU A 406 -15.27 -28.66 -0.01
C GLU A 406 -13.88 -29.23 0.35
N PHE A 407 -12.80 -28.46 0.12
CA PHE A 407 -11.45 -28.93 0.34
C PHE A 407 -11.13 -29.20 1.83
N ALA A 408 -10.71 -30.42 2.15
CA ALA A 408 -10.21 -30.78 3.48
C ALA A 408 -8.82 -30.19 3.73
N ASP A 409 -7.87 -30.45 2.82
CA ASP A 409 -6.49 -29.96 2.83
C ASP A 409 -5.96 -29.73 1.40
N LEU A 410 -4.74 -29.19 1.28
CA LEU A 410 -4.08 -29.00 -0.02
C LEU A 410 -3.80 -30.31 -0.75
N ASN A 411 -3.63 -31.44 -0.05
CA ASN A 411 -3.40 -32.72 -0.70
C ASN A 411 -4.66 -33.22 -1.41
N HIS A 412 -5.83 -33.04 -0.78
CA HIS A 412 -7.13 -33.30 -1.37
C HIS A 412 -7.37 -32.42 -2.60
N LEU A 413 -7.08 -31.11 -2.50
CA LEU A 413 -7.19 -30.18 -3.62
C LEU A 413 -6.25 -30.57 -4.78
N ALA A 414 -5.01 -30.90 -4.48
CA ALA A 414 -4.00 -31.28 -5.47
C ALA A 414 -4.15 -32.72 -5.98
N HIS A 415 -5.10 -33.50 -5.46
CA HIS A 415 -5.27 -34.93 -5.78
C HIS A 415 -3.96 -35.72 -5.57
N GLY A 416 -3.18 -35.35 -4.55
CA GLY A 416 -1.88 -35.96 -4.22
C GLY A 416 -0.67 -35.44 -5.02
N ASP A 417 -0.86 -34.50 -5.95
CA ASP A 417 0.22 -33.93 -6.77
C ASP A 417 1.07 -32.91 -5.99
N GLN A 418 2.33 -33.27 -5.71
CA GLN A 418 3.25 -32.44 -4.95
C GLN A 418 3.59 -31.11 -5.65
N GLU A 419 3.65 -31.06 -6.99
CA GLU A 419 3.95 -29.81 -7.70
C GLU A 419 2.82 -28.81 -7.55
N LYS A 420 1.56 -29.27 -7.62
CA LYS A 420 0.39 -28.43 -7.38
C LYS A 420 0.33 -27.94 -5.95
N VAL A 421 0.66 -28.78 -4.96
CA VAL A 421 0.77 -28.36 -3.55
C VAL A 421 1.81 -27.26 -3.41
N GLN A 422 2.99 -27.40 -4.01
CA GLN A 422 4.03 -26.37 -3.95
C GLN A 422 3.59 -25.05 -4.61
N ARG A 423 2.92 -25.11 -5.77
CA ARG A 423 2.32 -23.92 -6.41
C ARG A 423 1.29 -23.23 -5.51
N CYS A 424 0.45 -23.99 -4.81
CA CYS A 424 -0.50 -23.46 -3.83
C CYS A 424 0.21 -22.82 -2.62
N LYS A 425 1.31 -23.41 -2.13
CA LYS A 425 2.13 -22.82 -1.05
C LYS A 425 2.81 -21.51 -1.49
N LEU A 426 3.34 -21.45 -2.71
CA LEU A 426 3.92 -20.22 -3.27
C LEU A 426 2.87 -19.11 -3.42
N PHE A 427 1.67 -19.47 -3.87
CA PHE A 427 0.53 -18.54 -3.88
C PHE A 427 0.21 -18.03 -2.47
N LEU A 428 0.12 -18.94 -1.50
CA LEU A 428 -0.16 -18.59 -0.11
C LEU A 428 0.90 -17.63 0.44
N ILE A 429 2.18 -17.90 0.21
CA ILE A 429 3.28 -16.98 0.57
C ILE A 429 3.05 -15.58 -0.02
N SER A 430 2.80 -15.49 -1.33
CA SER A 430 2.56 -14.21 -2.01
C SER A 430 1.35 -13.46 -1.44
N TYR A 431 0.24 -14.18 -1.24
CA TYR A 431 -0.99 -13.60 -0.72
C TYR A 431 -0.86 -13.14 0.74
N LEU A 432 -0.28 -13.96 1.61
CA LEU A 432 -0.06 -13.62 3.02
C LEU A 432 0.84 -12.40 3.21
N ARG A 433 1.87 -12.23 2.36
CA ARG A 433 2.73 -11.03 2.40
C ARG A 433 1.95 -9.74 2.14
N GLU A 434 1.05 -9.76 1.17
CA GLU A 434 0.23 -8.60 0.84
C GLU A 434 -0.84 -8.33 1.90
N VAL A 435 -1.46 -9.39 2.42
CA VAL A 435 -2.41 -9.28 3.54
C VAL A 435 -1.72 -8.62 4.73
N ARG A 436 -0.50 -9.06 5.08
CA ARG A 436 0.30 -8.49 6.17
C ARG A 436 0.61 -7.00 5.96
N ALA A 437 0.79 -6.55 4.72
CA ALA A 437 1.02 -5.15 4.39
C ALA A 437 -0.26 -4.30 4.43
N SER A 438 -1.44 -4.93 4.40
CA SER A 438 -2.73 -4.25 4.43
C SER A 438 -3.31 -4.15 5.85
N GLU A 439 -4.17 -3.16 6.09
CA GLU A 439 -4.84 -2.95 7.39
C GLU A 439 -5.78 -4.11 7.79
N SER A 440 -6.13 -4.99 6.85
CA SER A 440 -7.00 -6.15 7.09
C SER A 440 -6.37 -7.21 8.01
N ALA A 441 -5.05 -7.19 8.21
CA ALA A 441 -4.35 -8.13 9.08
C ALA A 441 -4.51 -7.82 10.59
N ASN A 442 -5.08 -6.67 10.97
CA ASN A 442 -5.10 -6.18 12.35
C ASN A 442 -5.81 -7.11 13.36
N GLY A 443 -6.63 -8.07 12.91
CA GLY A 443 -7.33 -9.04 13.78
C GLY A 443 -6.66 -10.40 13.95
N PHE A 444 -5.71 -10.79 13.08
CA PHE A 444 -5.12 -12.14 13.06
C PHE A 444 -3.64 -12.14 12.61
N ARG A 445 -2.92 -11.04 12.89
CA ARG A 445 -1.50 -10.86 12.55
C ARG A 445 -0.60 -11.98 13.08
N GLN A 446 -0.87 -12.47 14.29
CA GLN A 446 -0.14 -13.60 14.90
C GLN A 446 -0.25 -14.88 14.07
N ASP A 447 -1.46 -15.22 13.61
CA ASP A 447 -1.70 -16.42 12.80
C ASP A 447 -1.01 -16.30 11.44
N VAL A 448 -1.07 -15.12 10.81
CA VAL A 448 -0.44 -14.82 9.52
C VAL A 448 1.09 -14.86 9.61
N ASP A 449 1.68 -14.16 10.60
CA ASP A 449 3.14 -14.12 10.78
C ASP A 449 3.70 -15.51 11.11
N THR A 450 3.01 -16.28 11.97
CA THR A 450 3.43 -17.65 12.31
C THR A 450 3.32 -18.60 11.12
N ALA A 451 2.24 -18.50 10.33
CA ALA A 451 2.08 -19.30 9.11
C ALA A 451 3.12 -18.93 8.05
N LEU A 452 3.40 -17.64 7.85
CA LEU A 452 4.45 -17.14 6.95
C LEU A 452 5.82 -17.66 7.35
N LEU A 453 6.17 -17.59 8.64
CA LEU A 453 7.43 -18.12 9.16
C LEU A 453 7.59 -19.61 8.85
N LYS A 454 6.54 -20.40 9.11
CA LYS A 454 6.55 -21.85 8.85
C LYS A 454 6.70 -22.16 7.35
N LEU A 455 5.98 -21.43 6.48
CA LEU A 455 6.08 -21.57 5.03
C LEU A 455 7.46 -21.16 4.50
N TYR A 456 8.03 -20.05 4.98
CA TYR A 456 9.35 -19.60 4.58
C TYR A 456 10.46 -20.56 5.02
N ALA A 457 10.35 -21.12 6.23
CA ALA A 457 11.30 -22.09 6.74
C ALA A 457 11.29 -23.38 5.91
N GLU A 458 10.10 -23.86 5.52
CA GLU A 458 9.94 -25.04 4.67
C GLU A 458 10.47 -24.79 3.24
N ALA A 459 10.13 -23.64 2.64
CA ALA A 459 10.51 -23.30 1.27
C ALA A 459 11.95 -22.78 1.12
N GLY A 460 12.63 -22.45 2.23
CA GLY A 460 13.95 -21.80 2.19
C GLY A 460 13.91 -20.40 1.56
N HIS A 461 12.82 -19.66 1.78
CA HIS A 461 12.59 -18.37 1.13
C HIS A 461 13.37 -17.22 1.81
N GLU A 462 13.99 -16.34 1.02
CA GLU A 462 14.81 -15.20 1.48
C GLU A 462 14.09 -14.28 2.49
N GLY A 463 12.78 -14.10 2.30
CA GLY A 463 11.91 -13.28 3.16
C GLY A 463 11.78 -13.76 4.62
N LEU A 464 12.31 -14.93 5.00
CA LEU A 464 12.31 -15.39 6.39
C LEU A 464 13.05 -14.41 7.31
N LEU A 465 14.22 -13.93 6.89
CA LEU A 465 15.04 -13.04 7.69
C LEU A 465 14.43 -11.65 7.78
N GLU A 466 13.87 -11.15 6.68
CA GLU A 466 13.16 -9.87 6.64
C GLU A 466 11.97 -9.85 7.62
N LEU A 467 11.21 -10.96 7.68
CA LEU A 467 10.09 -11.10 8.60
C LEU A 467 10.54 -10.96 10.06
N LEU A 468 11.60 -11.68 10.45
CA LEU A 468 12.11 -11.74 11.83
C LEU A 468 12.82 -10.46 12.29
N VAL A 469 13.39 -9.69 11.36
CA VAL A 469 13.99 -8.38 11.67
C VAL A 469 12.91 -7.30 11.84
N SER A 470 11.79 -7.44 11.13
CA SER A 470 10.65 -6.53 11.24
C SER A 470 9.78 -6.81 12.48
N ASP A 471 8.86 -5.89 12.80
CA ASP A 471 7.86 -6.09 13.86
C ASP A 471 6.96 -7.29 13.51
N ASN A 472 7.21 -8.40 14.21
CA ASN A 472 6.57 -9.69 13.98
C ASN A 472 5.79 -10.14 15.22
N SER A 473 4.67 -10.81 14.97
CA SER A 473 3.82 -11.38 16.01
C SER A 473 3.92 -12.92 16.04
N CYS A 474 5.08 -13.48 15.65
CA CYS A 474 5.31 -14.92 15.56
C CYS A 474 5.23 -15.60 16.93
N LEU A 475 4.46 -16.69 17.04
CA LEU A 475 4.37 -17.45 18.28
C LEU A 475 5.62 -18.32 18.48
N LEU A 476 6.37 -18.08 19.56
CA LEU A 476 7.60 -18.81 19.87
C LEU A 476 7.39 -20.34 20.00
N ALA A 477 6.33 -20.75 20.72
CA ALA A 477 6.07 -22.15 21.04
C ALA A 477 5.91 -23.04 19.80
N ASP A 478 5.26 -22.52 18.77
CA ASP A 478 5.04 -23.24 17.51
C ASP A 478 6.15 -23.02 16.48
N SER A 479 6.78 -21.84 16.49
CA SER A 479 7.80 -21.47 15.51
C SER A 479 9.15 -22.11 15.80
N ALA A 480 9.54 -22.24 17.07
CA ALA A 480 10.82 -22.82 17.47
C ALA A 480 11.01 -24.27 17.00
N PRO A 481 10.12 -25.24 17.34
CA PRO A 481 10.30 -26.63 16.90
C PRO A 481 10.24 -26.77 15.37
N TRP A 482 9.49 -25.89 14.69
CA TRP A 482 9.42 -25.89 13.22
C TRP A 482 10.74 -25.44 12.58
N LEU A 483 11.37 -24.39 13.10
CA LEU A 483 12.68 -23.93 12.62
C LEU A 483 13.79 -24.95 12.89
N GLU A 484 13.75 -25.65 14.03
CA GLU A 484 14.68 -26.74 14.35
C GLU A 484 14.53 -27.92 13.37
N LYS A 485 13.29 -28.32 13.07
CA LYS A 485 12.98 -29.38 12.11
C LYS A 485 13.55 -29.09 10.71
N HIS A 486 13.56 -27.83 10.29
CA HIS A 486 14.10 -27.39 8.99
C HIS A 486 15.55 -26.89 9.05
N HIS A 487 16.24 -27.09 10.19
CA HIS A 487 17.65 -26.71 10.40
C HIS A 487 17.94 -25.21 10.16
N ARG A 488 16.98 -24.33 10.49
CA ARG A 488 17.09 -22.86 10.38
C ARG A 488 17.42 -22.23 11.72
N TYR A 489 18.59 -22.57 12.28
CA TYR A 489 19.02 -22.17 13.62
C TYR A 489 19.35 -20.67 13.74
N PHE A 490 19.85 -20.04 12.69
CA PHE A 490 20.11 -18.60 12.66
C PHE A 490 18.82 -17.80 12.84
N ALA A 491 17.79 -18.14 12.04
CA ALA A 491 16.45 -17.58 12.13
C ALA A 491 15.82 -17.84 13.50
N LEU A 492 16.02 -19.03 14.08
CA LEU A 492 15.58 -19.33 15.44
C LEU A 492 16.23 -18.42 16.49
N GLY A 493 17.53 -18.15 16.37
CA GLY A 493 18.21 -17.21 17.26
C GLY A 493 17.68 -15.78 17.13
N LEU A 494 17.32 -15.33 15.91
CA LEU A 494 16.66 -14.03 15.71
C LEU A 494 15.30 -13.97 16.41
N LEU A 495 14.52 -15.05 16.33
CA LEU A 495 13.24 -15.15 17.02
C LEU A 495 13.39 -15.10 18.55
N TYR A 496 14.39 -15.79 19.10
CA TYR A 496 14.72 -15.70 20.53
C TYR A 496 15.11 -14.29 20.94
N HIS A 497 15.93 -13.60 20.13
CA HIS A 497 16.32 -12.21 20.37
C HIS A 497 15.10 -11.27 20.38
N TYR A 498 14.21 -11.39 19.41
CA TYR A 498 12.98 -10.57 19.34
C TYR A 498 12.12 -10.71 20.60
N ASN A 499 12.07 -11.92 21.17
CA ASN A 499 11.33 -12.21 22.41
C ASN A 499 12.13 -11.94 23.70
N GLY A 500 13.29 -11.26 23.61
CA GLY A 500 14.11 -10.88 24.75
C GLY A 500 14.93 -12.02 25.38
N GLN A 501 15.04 -13.17 24.72
CA GLN A 501 15.81 -14.34 25.17
C GLN A 501 17.22 -14.38 24.57
N ASP A 502 17.98 -13.30 24.75
CA ASP A 502 19.33 -13.12 24.17
C ASP A 502 20.32 -14.24 24.55
N ALA A 503 20.20 -14.79 25.76
CA ALA A 503 21.06 -15.88 26.22
C ALA A 503 20.87 -17.17 25.42
N ALA A 504 19.62 -17.50 25.07
CA ALA A 504 19.30 -18.67 24.25
C ALA A 504 19.74 -18.46 22.79
N ALA A 505 19.54 -17.26 22.25
CA ALA A 505 20.00 -16.88 20.92
C ALA A 505 21.52 -17.04 20.77
N LEU A 506 22.29 -16.49 21.71
CA LEU A 506 23.76 -16.59 21.72
C LEU A 506 24.26 -18.02 21.86
N GLN A 507 23.65 -18.82 22.75
CA GLN A 507 24.00 -20.24 22.88
C GLN A 507 23.82 -20.99 21.56
N LEU A 508 22.72 -20.72 20.86
CA LEU A 508 22.42 -21.35 19.59
C LEU A 508 23.40 -20.92 18.49
N TRP A 509 23.63 -19.63 18.32
CA TRP A 509 24.57 -19.12 17.31
C TRP A 509 26.01 -19.58 17.57
N VAL A 510 26.45 -19.64 18.82
CA VAL A 510 27.79 -20.16 19.17
C VAL A 510 27.94 -21.63 18.79
N ARG A 511 26.91 -22.46 19.03
CA ARG A 511 26.90 -23.87 18.61
C ARG A 511 26.98 -24.02 17.09
N VAL A 512 26.29 -23.16 16.34
CA VAL A 512 26.38 -23.15 14.87
C VAL A 512 27.79 -22.75 14.40
N VAL A 513 28.38 -21.70 14.98
CA VAL A 513 29.74 -21.24 14.61
C VAL A 513 30.83 -22.25 15.01
N ASN A 514 30.64 -22.98 16.10
CA ASN A 514 31.56 -24.04 16.51
C ASN A 514 31.44 -25.31 15.66
N GLY A 515 30.37 -25.42 14.84
CA GLY A 515 30.11 -26.57 13.98
C GLY A 515 29.29 -27.68 14.64
N ASP A 516 28.77 -27.46 15.85
CA ASP A 516 27.90 -28.41 16.55
C ASP A 516 26.52 -28.54 15.88
N LEU A 517 26.11 -27.51 15.14
CA LEU A 517 24.88 -27.43 14.37
C LEU A 517 25.21 -26.91 12.96
N GLN A 518 24.63 -27.51 11.93
CA GLN A 518 24.80 -27.06 10.55
C GLN A 518 23.64 -26.13 10.16
N ASP A 519 23.98 -24.91 9.73
CA ASP A 519 23.05 -23.95 9.16
C ASP A 519 23.71 -23.24 7.98
N SER A 520 23.11 -23.37 6.78
CA SER A 520 23.59 -22.75 5.54
C SER A 520 23.00 -21.36 5.28
N THR A 521 22.14 -20.86 6.17
CA THR A 521 21.41 -19.60 5.98
C THR A 521 22.35 -18.39 5.94
N ARG A 522 23.51 -18.46 6.59
CA ARG A 522 24.44 -17.32 6.66
C ARG A 522 25.89 -17.73 6.86
N ALA A 523 26.79 -17.28 5.96
CA ALA A 523 28.22 -17.57 6.04
C ALA A 523 29.00 -16.65 7.02
N ASP A 524 28.55 -15.41 7.21
CA ASP A 524 29.14 -14.39 8.08
C ASP A 524 28.62 -14.43 9.53
N LEU A 525 28.10 -15.57 9.99
CA LEU A 525 27.47 -15.69 11.32
C LEU A 525 28.39 -15.26 12.47
N PHE A 526 29.69 -15.56 12.38
CA PHE A 526 30.65 -15.14 13.41
C PHE A 526 30.78 -13.62 13.52
N GLU A 527 30.84 -12.90 12.38
CA GLU A 527 30.87 -11.43 12.37
C GLU A 527 29.56 -10.85 12.91
N TYR A 528 28.43 -11.47 12.55
CA TYR A 528 27.12 -11.07 13.06
C TYR A 528 27.02 -11.21 14.59
N VAL A 529 27.47 -12.35 15.16
CA VAL A 529 27.45 -12.56 16.62
C VAL A 529 28.34 -11.54 17.33
N VAL A 530 29.50 -11.22 16.77
CA VAL A 530 30.39 -10.18 17.29
C VAL A 530 29.73 -8.79 17.28
N ASP A 531 29.08 -8.42 16.17
CA ASP A 531 28.37 -7.14 16.07
C ASP A 531 27.14 -7.11 17.00
N PHE A 532 26.43 -8.24 17.17
CA PHE A 532 25.35 -8.38 18.14
C PHE A 532 25.84 -8.20 19.58
N LEU A 533 26.95 -8.83 19.97
CA LEU A 533 27.56 -8.64 21.28
C LEU A 533 28.01 -7.19 21.51
N SER A 534 28.38 -6.47 20.45
CA SER A 534 28.73 -5.04 20.54
C SER A 534 27.51 -4.16 20.85
N SER A 535 26.31 -4.54 20.43
CA SER A 535 25.05 -3.80 20.66
C SER A 535 24.23 -4.33 21.85
N CYS A 536 24.58 -5.51 22.38
CA CYS A 536 23.88 -6.15 23.49
C CYS A 536 23.86 -5.28 24.76
N LYS A 537 22.72 -5.25 25.47
CA LYS A 537 22.56 -4.49 26.73
C LYS A 537 23.11 -5.23 27.94
N ASN A 538 23.09 -6.57 27.93
CA ASN A 538 23.50 -7.39 29.07
C ASN A 538 25.03 -7.60 29.09
N LEU A 539 25.72 -6.94 30.02
CA LEU A 539 27.17 -7.03 30.15
C LEU A 539 27.67 -8.42 30.57
N ASP A 540 26.88 -9.18 31.34
CA ASP A 540 27.30 -10.50 31.82
C ASP A 540 27.40 -11.49 30.66
N LEU A 541 26.49 -11.39 29.68
CA LEU A 541 26.56 -12.16 28.44
C LEU A 541 27.75 -11.73 27.59
N VAL A 542 28.03 -10.42 27.50
CA VAL A 542 29.19 -9.91 26.77
C VAL A 542 30.48 -10.48 27.33
N TRP A 543 30.68 -10.43 28.66
CA TRP A 543 31.87 -10.98 29.29
C TRP A 543 31.98 -12.51 29.13
N LYS A 544 30.86 -13.24 29.24
CA LYS A 544 30.83 -14.70 29.07
C LYS A 544 31.28 -15.14 27.67
N TYR A 545 30.86 -14.42 26.62
CA TYR A 545 31.16 -14.79 25.23
C TYR A 545 32.34 -14.02 24.62
N ALA A 546 32.89 -13.01 25.30
CA ALA A 546 34.06 -12.26 24.85
C ALA A 546 35.32 -13.14 24.75
N ASP A 547 35.54 -14.04 25.71
CA ASP A 547 36.67 -14.98 25.68
C ASP A 547 36.60 -15.89 24.44
N TRP A 548 35.42 -16.45 24.18
CA TRP A 548 35.15 -17.28 23.01
C TRP A 548 35.44 -16.53 21.69
N ALA A 549 34.96 -15.30 21.56
CA ALA A 549 35.19 -14.49 20.36
C ALA A 549 36.69 -14.15 20.15
N LEU A 550 37.40 -13.80 21.23
CA LEU A 550 38.82 -13.45 21.19
C LEU A 550 39.73 -14.65 20.92
N GLN A 551 39.36 -15.86 21.37
CA GLN A 551 40.08 -17.10 21.08
C GLN A 551 39.94 -17.51 19.61
N LYS A 552 38.76 -17.32 19.00
CA LYS A 552 38.51 -17.59 17.58
C LYS A 552 39.21 -16.60 16.66
N ASP A 553 38.99 -15.29 16.84
CA ASP A 553 39.64 -14.24 16.05
C ASP A 553 39.82 -12.96 16.87
N GLN A 554 41.08 -12.64 17.18
CA GLN A 554 41.44 -11.45 17.95
C GLN A 554 41.11 -10.12 17.24
N LYS A 555 41.07 -10.08 15.89
CA LYS A 555 40.76 -8.84 15.15
C LYS A 555 39.27 -8.55 15.20
N LEU A 556 38.43 -9.55 14.96
CA LEU A 556 36.99 -9.40 14.98
C LEU A 556 36.45 -9.32 16.41
N GLY A 557 36.94 -10.14 17.35
CA GLY A 557 36.50 -10.14 18.74
C GLY A 557 36.66 -8.79 19.46
N VAL A 558 37.65 -7.97 19.08
CA VAL A 558 37.83 -6.61 19.64
C VAL A 558 36.69 -5.66 19.26
N ARG A 559 35.97 -5.91 18.15
CA ARG A 559 34.84 -5.08 17.72
C ARG A 559 33.73 -5.01 18.77
N ILE A 560 33.61 -6.06 19.60
CA ILE A 560 32.69 -6.11 20.75
C ILE A 560 32.90 -4.89 21.66
N PHE A 561 34.15 -4.47 21.85
CA PHE A 561 34.51 -3.36 22.73
C PHE A 561 34.67 -2.02 21.98
N THR A 562 35.07 -2.03 20.71
CA THR A 562 35.35 -0.79 19.96
C THR A 562 34.09 -0.17 19.34
N LYS A 563 33.24 -0.98 18.69
CA LYS A 563 32.05 -0.52 17.94
C LYS A 563 30.81 -0.25 18.80
N ARG A 564 30.91 -0.43 20.12
CA ARG A 564 29.79 -0.25 21.05
C ARG A 564 29.28 1.20 21.05
N PRO A 565 27.97 1.44 20.80
CA PRO A 565 27.40 2.78 20.69
C PRO A 565 27.49 3.55 22.01
N VAL A 566 28.02 4.77 21.96
CA VAL A 566 28.17 5.65 23.14
C VAL A 566 26.89 6.47 23.29
N SER A 567 25.81 5.88 23.80
CA SER A 567 24.60 6.63 24.12
C SER A 567 24.71 7.24 25.53
N LYS A 568 24.31 8.51 25.67
CA LYS A 568 24.33 9.29 26.93
C LYS A 568 23.41 8.71 28.02
N GLU A 569 22.54 7.77 27.67
CA GLU A 569 21.53 7.16 28.56
C GLU A 569 21.97 5.81 29.16
N GLN A 570 23.12 5.26 28.77
CA GLN A 570 23.58 3.96 29.25
C GLN A 570 24.40 4.09 30.54
N THR A 571 23.78 3.75 31.66
CA THR A 571 24.29 3.86 33.05
C THR A 571 25.39 2.86 33.42
N ARG A 572 25.80 1.96 32.52
CA ARG A 572 26.90 0.99 32.73
C ARG A 572 27.85 0.99 31.53
N GLN A 573 28.62 2.05 31.39
CA GLN A 573 29.73 2.06 30.45
C GLN A 573 30.81 1.09 30.93
N LEU A 574 31.28 0.21 30.04
CA LEU A 574 32.44 -0.64 30.31
C LEU A 574 33.65 0.24 30.64
N ASN A 575 34.26 0.02 31.80
CA ASN A 575 35.44 0.76 32.20
C ASN A 575 36.60 0.37 31.26
N PRO A 576 37.23 1.31 30.54
CA PRO A 576 38.36 1.01 29.66
C PRO A 576 39.51 0.30 30.40
N ASP A 577 39.68 0.55 31.71
CA ASP A 577 40.72 -0.08 32.53
C ASP A 577 40.44 -1.59 32.76
N GLU A 578 39.18 -1.98 32.92
CA GLU A 578 38.77 -3.39 33.05
C GLU A 578 38.94 -4.15 31.73
N VAL A 579 38.55 -3.52 30.60
CA VAL A 579 38.74 -4.09 29.26
C VAL A 579 40.22 -4.25 28.94
N ILE A 580 41.07 -3.27 29.26
CA ILE A 580 42.52 -3.36 29.07
C ILE A 580 43.09 -4.52 29.90
N THR A 581 42.70 -4.64 31.16
CA THR A 581 43.15 -5.74 32.04
C THR A 581 42.74 -7.10 31.47
N TYR A 582 41.51 -7.19 30.95
CA TYR A 582 41.00 -8.41 30.33
C TYR A 582 41.73 -8.77 29.03
N LEU A 583 42.04 -7.77 28.18
CA LEU A 583 42.72 -7.94 26.90
C LEU A 583 44.23 -8.20 27.03
N GLN A 584 44.84 -8.07 28.22
CA GLN A 584 46.26 -8.42 28.44
C GLN A 584 46.59 -9.86 28.04
N LYS A 585 45.62 -10.78 28.09
CA LYS A 585 45.78 -12.17 27.65
C LYS A 585 45.92 -12.31 26.12
N HIS A 586 45.50 -11.29 25.35
CA HIS A 586 45.45 -11.30 23.89
C HIS A 586 46.15 -10.06 23.29
N ASN A 587 47.45 -10.15 23.06
CA ASN A 587 48.31 -9.02 22.66
C ASN A 587 47.85 -8.30 21.39
N GLN A 588 47.34 -9.01 20.38
CA GLN A 588 46.88 -8.38 19.13
C GLN A 588 45.58 -7.60 19.35
N ALA A 589 44.69 -8.15 20.18
CA ALA A 589 43.43 -7.53 20.52
C ALA A 589 43.63 -6.24 21.34
N LEU A 590 44.57 -6.29 22.30
CA LEU A 590 44.94 -5.15 23.14
C LEU A 590 45.45 -3.96 22.32
N VAL A 591 46.33 -4.20 21.33
CA VAL A 591 46.86 -3.14 20.46
C VAL A 591 45.73 -2.47 19.66
N LEU A 592 44.82 -3.26 19.06
CA LEU A 592 43.70 -2.72 18.29
C LEU A 592 42.71 -1.92 19.16
N TYR A 593 42.46 -2.38 20.39
CA TYR A 593 41.61 -1.65 21.34
C TYR A 593 42.26 -0.33 21.79
N LEU A 594 43.56 -0.33 22.09
CA LEU A 594 44.30 0.87 22.45
C LEU A 594 44.41 1.86 21.28
N GLU A 595 44.60 1.38 20.05
CA GLU A 595 44.54 2.19 18.82
C GLU A 595 43.19 2.93 18.72
N HIS A 596 42.09 2.22 18.94
CA HIS A 596 40.74 2.80 18.95
C HIS A 596 40.56 3.87 20.04
N VAL A 597 40.95 3.53 21.27
CA VAL A 597 40.82 4.42 22.44
C VAL A 597 41.62 5.72 22.25
N VAL A 598 42.82 5.62 21.69
CA VAL A 598 43.76 6.74 21.54
C VAL A 598 43.49 7.56 20.27
N LEU A 599 43.33 6.92 19.11
CA LEU A 599 43.25 7.61 17.83
C LEU A 599 41.83 8.01 17.45
N GLU A 600 40.84 7.14 17.70
CA GLU A 600 39.45 7.38 17.33
C GLU A 600 38.67 8.07 18.44
N ARG A 601 38.69 7.53 19.67
CA ARG A 601 37.99 8.13 20.82
C ARG A 601 38.71 9.31 21.46
N ARG A 602 39.98 9.56 21.10
CA ARG A 602 40.82 10.68 21.58
C ARG A 602 40.81 10.87 23.10
N LEU A 603 40.77 9.77 23.86
CA LEU A 603 40.76 9.85 25.32
C LEU A 603 42.08 10.45 25.84
N GLN A 604 41.98 11.45 26.72
CA GLN A 604 43.12 12.26 27.18
C GLN A 604 43.83 11.68 28.43
N LYS A 605 43.75 10.35 28.66
CA LYS A 605 44.44 9.73 29.81
C LYS A 605 45.85 9.29 29.41
N GLU A 606 46.86 9.82 30.09
CA GLU A 606 48.29 9.57 29.82
C GLU A 606 48.68 8.08 29.82
N LYS A 607 48.04 7.28 30.69
CA LYS A 607 48.29 5.85 30.83
C LYS A 607 48.09 5.08 29.52
N TYR A 608 47.05 5.40 28.74
CA TYR A 608 46.71 4.64 27.52
C TYR A 608 47.67 4.91 26.37
N HIS A 609 48.04 6.18 26.19
CA HIS A 609 49.02 6.59 25.17
C HIS A 609 50.41 6.04 25.48
N THR A 610 50.81 6.05 26.76
CA THR A 610 52.07 5.43 27.19
C THR A 610 52.06 3.92 26.96
N HIS A 611 50.97 3.23 27.31
CA HIS A 611 50.85 1.78 27.09
C HIS A 611 50.89 1.41 25.60
N LEU A 612 50.16 2.13 24.74
CA LEU A 612 50.19 1.92 23.30
C LEU A 612 51.58 2.17 22.70
N ALA A 613 52.24 3.27 23.12
CA ALA A 613 53.58 3.60 22.64
C ALA A 613 54.62 2.55 23.06
N VAL A 614 54.50 1.99 24.27
CA VAL A 614 55.35 0.89 24.73
C VAL A 614 55.11 -0.37 23.90
N LEU A 615 53.86 -0.76 23.64
CA LEU A 615 53.56 -1.93 22.81
C LEU A 615 54.05 -1.78 21.36
N TYR A 616 53.96 -0.57 20.79
CA TYR A 616 54.53 -0.28 19.48
C TYR A 616 56.06 -0.34 19.48
N ALA A 617 56.71 0.21 20.50
CA ALA A 617 58.16 0.12 20.66
C ALA A 617 58.61 -1.34 20.80
N ASP A 618 57.97 -2.12 21.68
CA ASP A 618 58.28 -3.52 21.90
C ASP A 618 58.05 -4.36 20.62
N ARG A 619 57.00 -4.06 19.83
CA ARG A 619 56.76 -4.70 18.54
C ARG A 619 57.86 -4.37 17.51
N VAL A 620 58.31 -3.13 17.46
CA VAL A 620 59.39 -2.70 16.55
C VAL A 620 60.72 -3.33 16.97
N LEU A 621 61.03 -3.34 18.26
CA LEU A 621 62.23 -3.98 18.81
C LEU A 621 62.21 -5.50 18.55
N ALA A 622 61.08 -6.18 18.77
CA ALA A 622 60.95 -7.61 18.48
C ALA A 622 61.11 -7.93 16.98
N LEU A 623 60.69 -7.05 16.07
CA LEU A 623 60.90 -7.20 14.64
C LEU A 623 62.36 -6.94 14.24
N ILE A 624 63.04 -6.01 14.91
CA ILE A 624 64.47 -5.74 14.72
C ILE A 624 65.33 -6.92 15.18
N SER A 625 64.96 -7.57 16.29
CA SER A 625 65.68 -8.74 16.82
C SER A 625 65.43 -10.03 16.05
N ARG A 626 64.43 -10.09 15.16
CA ARG A 626 64.12 -11.28 14.34
C ARG A 626 64.75 -11.17 12.96
N THR A 627 65.68 -12.07 12.65
CA THR A 627 66.38 -12.19 11.35
C THR A 627 65.47 -12.54 10.16
N SER A 628 64.20 -12.90 10.38
CA SER A 628 63.24 -13.34 9.37
C SER A 628 62.17 -12.31 8.99
N ALA A 629 62.25 -11.07 9.51
CA ALA A 629 61.24 -10.04 9.25
C ALA A 629 61.49 -9.37 7.89
N THR A 630 60.43 -9.16 7.09
CA THR A 630 60.54 -8.41 5.83
C THR A 630 60.67 -6.91 6.10
N GLU A 631 61.47 -6.21 5.29
CA GLU A 631 61.68 -4.76 5.40
C GLU A 631 60.36 -3.96 5.35
N GLU A 632 59.36 -4.47 4.62
CA GLU A 632 58.00 -3.90 4.55
C GLU A 632 57.24 -3.97 5.89
N GLN A 633 57.38 -5.06 6.64
CA GLN A 633 56.73 -5.20 7.95
C GLN A 633 57.36 -4.27 9.00
N LEU A 634 58.68 -4.14 8.95
CA LEU A 634 59.45 -3.28 9.84
C LEU A 634 59.19 -1.79 9.55
N SER A 635 59.20 -1.38 8.27
CA SER A 635 58.89 0.00 7.87
C SER A 635 57.45 0.39 8.23
N SER A 636 56.47 -0.49 7.99
CA SER A 636 55.07 -0.27 8.37
C SER A 636 54.89 -0.11 9.89
N ALA A 637 55.53 -0.96 10.70
CA ALA A 637 55.49 -0.86 12.16
C ALA A 637 56.14 0.43 12.68
N ARG A 638 57.29 0.82 12.12
CA ARG A 638 57.98 2.08 12.47
C ARG A 638 57.14 3.30 12.10
N GLN A 639 56.52 3.33 10.93
CA GLN A 639 55.65 4.43 10.53
C GLN A 639 54.45 4.60 11.47
N LYS A 640 53.88 3.51 12.00
CA LYS A 640 52.80 3.59 12.99
C LYS A 640 53.27 4.20 14.31
N LEU A 641 54.45 3.79 14.80
CA LEU A 641 55.07 4.36 15.98
C LEU A 641 55.36 5.87 15.80
N GLN A 642 56.01 6.24 14.70
CA GLN A 642 56.32 7.64 14.37
C GLN A 642 55.05 8.51 14.28
N ARG A 643 53.98 7.99 13.67
CA ARG A 643 52.70 8.69 13.59
C ARG A 643 52.09 8.94 14.98
N LEU A 644 52.14 7.96 15.89
CA LEU A 644 51.63 8.13 17.25
C LEU A 644 52.47 9.17 18.03
N LEU A 645 53.80 9.06 17.96
CA LEU A 645 54.72 9.96 18.67
C LEU A 645 54.59 11.42 18.22
N ARG A 646 54.33 11.65 16.92
CA ARG A 646 54.12 13.00 16.38
C ARG A 646 52.77 13.60 16.80
N LYS A 647 51.70 12.79 16.76
CA LYS A 647 50.31 13.24 16.96
C LYS A 647 49.90 13.39 18.42
N SER A 648 50.37 12.51 19.31
CA SER A 648 50.01 12.58 20.73
C SER A 648 51.06 13.35 21.54
N ASN A 649 50.61 14.05 22.58
CA ASN A 649 51.47 14.70 23.59
C ASN A 649 51.34 14.04 24.98
N LEU A 650 50.52 12.99 25.09
CA LEU A 650 50.04 12.47 26.39
C LEU A 650 50.73 11.16 26.76
N TYR A 651 52.03 11.01 26.54
CA TYR A 651 52.76 9.80 26.92
C TYR A 651 54.02 10.14 27.70
N ARG A 652 54.51 9.18 28.49
CA ARG A 652 55.75 9.33 29.27
C ARG A 652 56.97 9.27 28.37
N VAL A 653 57.43 10.45 27.95
CA VAL A 653 58.57 10.61 27.03
C VAL A 653 59.84 9.98 27.59
N GLN A 654 60.14 10.19 28.88
CA GLN A 654 61.34 9.66 29.53
C GLN A 654 61.38 8.12 29.58
N LEU A 655 60.23 7.47 29.78
CA LEU A 655 60.13 6.01 29.84
C LEU A 655 60.36 5.37 28.46
N LEU A 656 59.85 5.99 27.40
CA LEU A 656 60.10 5.55 26.03
C LEU A 656 61.54 5.83 25.59
N LEU A 657 62.11 6.97 26.00
CA LEU A 657 63.48 7.34 25.67
C LEU A 657 64.48 6.36 26.28
N GLY A 658 64.29 5.96 27.55
CA GLY A 658 65.09 4.93 28.20
C GLY A 658 65.01 3.56 27.52
N LYS A 659 63.83 3.17 27.01
CA LYS A 659 63.66 1.91 26.24
C LYS A 659 64.29 1.94 24.84
N LEU A 660 64.40 3.11 24.23
CA LEU A 660 64.86 3.28 22.84
C LEU A 660 66.33 3.69 22.74
N GLN A 661 66.98 4.02 23.87
CA GLN A 661 68.35 4.51 23.93
C GLN A 661 69.38 3.51 23.39
N ASP A 662 69.13 2.22 23.61
CA ASP A 662 70.04 1.13 23.24
C ASP A 662 69.99 0.73 21.76
N SER A 663 69.05 1.29 20.98
CA SER A 663 68.86 0.93 19.57
C SER A 663 69.37 2.00 18.61
N GLU A 664 70.41 1.67 17.84
CA GLU A 664 70.99 2.56 16.81
C GLU A 664 70.09 2.76 15.59
N LEU A 665 69.08 1.91 15.38
CA LEU A 665 68.20 1.97 14.22
C LEU A 665 67.03 2.96 14.39
N LEU A 666 66.71 3.37 15.63
CA LEU A 666 65.51 4.15 15.98
C LEU A 666 65.79 5.65 16.20
N LEU A 667 66.76 6.20 15.47
CA LEU A 667 67.20 7.60 15.61
C LEU A 667 66.10 8.62 15.27
N MET A 668 65.20 8.32 14.34
CA MET A 668 64.12 9.22 13.93
C MET A 668 63.06 9.35 15.04
N GLU A 669 62.73 8.24 15.66
CA GLU A 669 61.82 8.14 16.80
C GLU A 669 62.42 8.85 18.03
N ARG A 670 63.73 8.68 18.27
CA ARG A 670 64.47 9.41 19.33
C ARG A 670 64.49 10.91 19.12
N ALA A 671 64.76 11.39 17.90
CA ALA A 671 64.71 12.81 17.59
C ALA A 671 63.31 13.40 17.82
N THR A 672 62.26 12.65 17.48
CA THR A 672 60.87 13.06 17.74
C THR A 672 60.57 13.17 19.24
N LEU A 673 61.09 12.25 20.06
CA LEU A 673 60.94 12.27 21.52
C LEU A 673 61.69 13.44 22.18
N HIS A 674 62.95 13.70 21.79
CA HIS A 674 63.70 14.86 22.27
C HIS A 674 63.00 16.18 21.89
N GLY A 675 62.40 16.25 20.70
CA GLY A 675 61.60 17.41 20.30
C GLY A 675 60.35 17.64 21.16
N LYS A 676 59.75 16.58 21.73
CA LYS A 676 58.65 16.71 22.70
C LYS A 676 59.12 17.14 24.09
N LEU A 677 60.40 16.95 24.42
CA LEU A 677 61.03 17.47 25.64
C LEU A 677 61.52 18.92 25.49
N GLU A 678 61.26 19.57 24.35
CA GLU A 678 61.79 20.89 23.98
C GLU A 678 63.32 20.94 23.85
N GLU A 679 63.99 19.78 23.86
CA GLU A 679 65.43 19.62 23.60
C GLU A 679 65.68 19.59 22.07
N HIS A 680 65.35 20.70 21.40
CA HIS A 680 65.42 20.81 19.95
C HIS A 680 66.86 20.74 19.42
N ASP A 681 67.84 21.21 20.20
CA ASP A 681 69.27 21.09 19.94
C ASP A 681 69.72 19.63 19.76
N LYS A 682 69.38 18.76 20.71
CA LYS A 682 69.71 17.32 20.66
C LYS A 682 68.96 16.62 19.54
N ALA A 683 67.69 16.96 19.32
CA ALA A 683 66.89 16.39 18.25
C ALA A 683 67.45 16.73 16.85
N LEU A 684 67.81 17.99 16.63
CA LEU A 684 68.41 18.46 15.38
C LEU A 684 69.81 17.89 15.17
N HIS A 685 70.60 17.75 16.23
CA HIS A 685 71.90 17.11 16.16
C HIS A 685 71.79 15.63 15.71
N ILE A 686 70.81 14.87 16.23
CA ILE A 686 70.54 13.49 15.80
C ILE A 686 70.13 13.44 14.31
N LEU A 687 69.23 14.32 13.87
CA LEU A 687 68.74 14.34 12.48
C LEU A 687 69.82 14.74 11.47
N VAL A 688 70.64 15.74 11.82
CA VAL A 688 71.66 16.31 10.94
C VAL A 688 72.94 15.48 10.95
N HIS A 689 73.49 15.14 12.11
CA HIS A 689 74.80 14.49 12.19
C HIS A 689 74.72 12.97 12.16
N GLN A 690 73.75 12.35 12.85
CA GLN A 690 73.64 10.89 12.92
C GLN A 690 72.86 10.31 11.74
N LEU A 691 71.70 10.88 11.40
CA LEU A 691 70.86 10.40 10.27
C LEU A 691 71.26 10.99 8.92
N LYS A 692 72.04 12.09 8.90
CA LYS A 692 72.49 12.81 7.68
C LYS A 692 71.36 13.15 6.70
N ASN A 693 70.13 13.35 7.18
CA ASN A 693 68.96 13.61 6.35
C ASN A 693 68.46 15.05 6.55
N SER A 694 68.87 15.95 5.64
CA SER A 694 68.50 17.37 5.68
C SER A 694 67.02 17.62 5.43
N ALA A 695 66.37 16.82 4.58
CA ALA A 695 64.94 16.90 4.37
C ALA A 695 64.16 16.58 5.65
N ALA A 696 64.54 15.53 6.38
CA ALA A 696 63.92 15.15 7.65
C ALA A 696 64.10 16.21 8.76
N ALA A 697 65.25 16.89 8.79
CA ALA A 697 65.51 17.99 9.71
C ALA A 697 64.62 19.23 9.43
N GLN A 698 64.43 19.58 8.16
CA GLN A 698 63.51 20.65 7.76
C GLN A 698 62.05 20.29 8.05
N GLU A 699 61.63 19.05 7.80
CA GLU A 699 60.29 18.56 8.15
C GLU A 699 60.03 18.58 9.66
N TYR A 700 61.02 18.20 10.46
CA TYR A 700 60.94 18.30 11.92
C TYR A 700 60.76 19.76 12.38
N CYS A 701 61.50 20.72 11.81
CA CYS A 701 61.35 22.14 12.14
C CYS A 701 59.96 22.67 11.77
N LYS A 702 59.40 22.22 10.63
CA LYS A 702 58.02 22.54 10.25
C LYS A 702 57.02 21.97 11.26
N TRP A 703 57.14 20.70 11.61
CA TRP A 703 56.27 20.04 12.58
C TRP A 703 56.35 20.64 14.00
N ALA A 704 57.56 20.88 14.53
CA ALA A 704 57.74 21.44 15.86
C ALA A 704 57.22 22.89 15.97
N SER A 705 57.18 23.60 14.84
CA SER A 705 56.70 24.99 14.77
C SER A 705 55.22 25.15 14.40
N GLU A 706 54.50 24.09 14.06
CA GLU A 706 53.07 24.16 13.66
C GLU A 706 52.13 24.65 14.77
N ALA A 707 52.45 24.38 16.03
CA ALA A 707 51.63 24.75 17.18
C ALA A 707 52.05 26.07 17.86
N HIS A 708 53.06 26.76 17.32
CA HIS A 708 53.76 27.84 17.98
C HIS A 708 53.74 29.14 17.16
N ASP A 709 53.87 30.27 17.85
CA ASP A 709 53.95 31.59 17.21
C ASP A 709 55.10 31.69 16.19
N HIS A 710 54.94 32.58 15.21
CA HIS A 710 55.96 32.89 14.20
C HIS A 710 57.36 33.18 14.79
N LYS A 711 57.44 33.69 16.03
CA LYS A 711 58.70 33.92 16.74
C LYS A 711 59.42 32.63 17.12
N LYS A 712 58.72 31.68 17.74
CA LYS A 712 59.26 30.35 18.11
C LYS A 712 59.58 29.52 16.88
N ARG A 713 58.78 29.65 15.82
CA ARG A 713 59.10 29.09 14.51
C ARG A 713 60.44 29.62 14.00
N GLY A 714 60.64 30.94 14.06
CA GLY A 714 61.94 31.55 13.80
C GLY A 714 63.04 30.89 14.63
N GLU A 715 62.92 30.86 15.95
CA GLU A 715 63.95 30.32 16.87
C GLU A 715 64.40 28.89 16.53
N ILE A 716 63.47 27.98 16.23
CA ILE A 716 63.81 26.59 15.86
C ILE A 716 64.57 26.52 14.52
N PHE A 717 64.17 27.34 13.54
CA PHE A 717 64.90 27.43 12.26
C PHE A 717 66.28 28.08 12.43
N HIS A 718 66.44 29.04 13.36
CA HIS A 718 67.76 29.57 13.71
C HIS A 718 68.63 28.53 14.43
N GLN A 719 68.04 27.66 15.26
CA GLN A 719 68.76 26.53 15.86
C GLN A 719 69.22 25.52 14.79
N LEU A 720 68.38 25.21 13.79
CA LEU A 720 68.80 24.38 12.65
C LEU A 720 69.94 25.02 11.86
N LEU A 721 69.87 26.34 11.63
CA LEU A 721 70.95 27.08 10.96
C LEU A 721 72.25 27.02 11.77
N ARG A 722 72.19 27.17 13.09
CA ARG A 722 73.34 27.00 13.99
C ARG A 722 73.93 25.60 13.89
N VAL A 723 73.10 24.55 13.91
CA VAL A 723 73.56 23.15 13.77
C VAL A 723 74.20 22.90 12.40
N TYR A 724 73.74 23.55 11.32
CA TYR A 724 74.40 23.44 10.01
C TYR A 724 75.71 24.20 9.90
N LEU A 725 75.87 25.29 10.66
CA LEU A 725 77.04 26.17 10.63
C LEU A 725 78.07 25.84 11.73
N ASP A 726 77.77 24.88 12.61
CA ASP A 726 78.64 24.47 13.71
C ASP A 726 79.96 23.88 13.16
N PRO A 727 81.12 24.50 13.47
CA PRO A 727 82.42 24.08 12.96
C PRO A 727 82.99 22.85 13.69
N ASP A 728 82.49 22.52 14.89
CA ASP A 728 83.12 21.55 15.79
C ASP A 728 82.67 20.09 15.57
N VAL A 729 81.85 19.83 14.54
CA VAL A 729 81.22 18.52 14.30
C VAL A 729 81.94 17.72 13.19
N PRO A 730 82.17 16.40 13.35
CA PRO A 730 82.84 15.58 12.34
C PRO A 730 82.09 15.58 11.00
N GLY A 731 82.68 16.20 9.99
CA GLY A 731 82.10 16.41 8.65
C GLY A 731 82.08 17.86 8.17
N GLY A 732 82.41 18.82 9.04
CA GLY A 732 82.50 20.25 8.70
C GLY A 732 81.14 20.92 8.49
N PRO A 733 81.12 22.27 8.35
CA PRO A 733 79.90 23.05 8.20
C PRO A 733 79.19 22.70 6.88
N ARG A 734 77.88 22.43 6.94
CA ARG A 734 77.05 22.05 5.79
C ARG A 734 76.56 23.27 5.04
N THR A 735 77.49 23.98 4.41
CA THR A 735 77.26 25.26 3.74
C THR A 735 76.16 25.21 2.67
N VAL A 736 76.08 24.13 1.87
CA VAL A 736 75.06 23.98 0.82
C VAL A 736 73.65 23.85 1.40
N GLU A 737 73.48 23.05 2.46
CA GLU A 737 72.19 22.83 3.11
C GLU A 737 71.74 24.08 3.87
N ALA A 738 72.68 24.83 4.46
CA ALA A 738 72.43 26.11 5.12
C ALA A 738 71.97 27.20 4.13
N VAL A 739 72.61 27.30 2.96
CA VAL A 739 72.22 28.26 1.91
C VAL A 739 70.85 27.92 1.31
N ASP A 740 70.57 26.63 1.07
CA ASP A 740 69.26 26.18 0.57
C ASP A 740 68.14 26.45 1.59
N LEU A 741 68.41 26.24 2.89
CA LEU A 741 67.48 26.57 3.98
C LEU A 741 67.11 28.05 4.01
N LEU A 742 68.12 28.93 3.94
CA LEU A 742 67.94 30.38 3.94
C LEU A 742 67.13 30.85 2.73
N ASN A 743 67.44 30.33 1.54
CA ASN A 743 66.74 30.74 0.32
C ASN A 743 65.29 30.25 0.27
N ARG A 744 64.99 29.04 0.76
CA ARG A 744 63.62 28.47 0.77
C ARG A 744 62.71 29.05 1.84
N HIS A 745 63.26 29.45 2.99
CA HIS A 745 62.49 29.91 4.15
C HIS A 745 62.82 31.35 4.55
N SER A 746 63.13 32.21 3.57
CA SER A 746 63.56 33.61 3.80
C SER A 746 62.59 34.46 4.65
N GLU A 747 61.29 34.15 4.62
CA GLU A 747 60.25 34.85 5.37
C GLU A 747 60.20 34.48 6.87
N VAL A 748 60.77 33.33 7.24
CA VAL A 748 60.72 32.78 8.61
C VAL A 748 61.89 33.29 9.46
N PHE A 749 62.98 33.66 8.81
CA PHE A 749 64.20 34.12 9.47
C PHE A 749 64.15 35.60 9.83
N ASP A 750 64.78 35.93 10.95
CA ASP A 750 65.01 37.31 11.37
C ASP A 750 66.31 37.77 10.70
N ALA A 751 66.20 38.49 9.59
CA ALA A 751 67.33 38.91 8.76
C ALA A 751 68.55 39.46 9.53
N PRO A 752 68.41 40.37 10.51
CA PRO A 752 69.54 40.83 11.32
C PRO A 752 70.22 39.71 12.13
N LYS A 753 69.46 38.82 12.77
CA LYS A 753 70.02 37.70 13.55
C LYS A 753 70.70 36.66 12.67
N VAL A 754 70.20 36.44 11.46
CA VAL A 754 70.87 35.57 10.49
C VAL A 754 72.21 36.17 10.09
N LEU A 755 72.27 37.46 9.79
CA LEU A 755 73.53 38.13 9.40
C LEU A 755 74.61 38.02 10.48
N GLU A 756 74.24 38.03 11.77
CA GLU A 756 75.16 37.82 12.90
C GLU A 756 75.68 36.38 12.99
N LEU A 757 74.93 35.39 12.50
CA LEU A 757 75.27 33.96 12.57
C LEU A 757 76.07 33.47 11.34
N LEU A 758 76.17 34.27 10.28
CA LEU A 758 76.82 33.86 9.04
C LEU A 758 78.34 33.96 9.12
N PRO A 759 79.10 32.99 8.56
CA PRO A 759 80.55 33.11 8.44
C PRO A 759 80.95 34.28 7.54
N GLU A 760 81.99 35.03 7.92
CA GLU A 760 82.54 36.14 7.13
C GLU A 760 83.05 35.73 5.74
N ALA A 761 83.29 34.43 5.53
CA ALA A 761 83.76 33.86 4.27
C ALA A 761 82.68 33.76 3.16
N TRP A 762 81.41 34.05 3.46
CA TRP A 762 80.33 33.89 2.47
C TRP A 762 80.21 35.10 1.54
N SER A 763 80.10 34.86 0.23
CA SER A 763 79.98 35.92 -0.77
C SER A 763 78.55 36.46 -0.90
N LEU A 764 78.41 37.77 -1.13
CA LEU A 764 77.10 38.43 -1.32
C LEU A 764 76.21 37.80 -2.41
N PRO A 765 76.73 37.28 -3.54
CA PRO A 765 75.90 36.60 -4.54
C PRO A 765 75.15 35.37 -4.01
N LEU A 766 75.75 34.61 -3.08
CA LEU A 766 75.12 33.44 -2.44
C LEU A 766 73.93 33.85 -1.54
N LEU A 767 74.03 35.01 -0.88
CA LEU A 767 73.02 35.54 0.04
C LEU A 767 71.96 36.42 -0.65
N ARG A 768 72.20 36.83 -1.90
CA ARG A 768 71.31 37.72 -2.65
C ARG A 768 69.84 37.24 -2.68
N PRO A 769 69.52 35.96 -2.97
CA PRO A 769 68.12 35.53 -3.02
C PRO A 769 67.43 35.63 -1.66
N PHE A 770 68.10 35.24 -0.58
CA PHE A 770 67.63 35.39 0.80
C PHE A 770 67.39 36.86 1.16
N LEU A 771 68.38 37.75 0.95
CA LEU A 771 68.28 39.17 1.29
C LEU A 771 67.17 39.88 0.51
N CYS A 772 67.04 39.58 -0.79
CA CYS A 772 65.92 40.09 -1.59
C CYS A 772 64.58 39.58 -1.08
N GLY A 773 64.49 38.30 -0.69
CA GLY A 773 63.29 37.71 -0.09
C GLY A 773 62.90 38.38 1.22
N ALA A 774 63.84 38.50 2.17
CA ALA A 774 63.62 39.09 3.48
C ALA A 774 63.20 40.57 3.41
N VAL A 775 63.84 41.37 2.55
CA VAL A 775 63.47 42.79 2.36
C VAL A 775 62.07 42.92 1.75
N ARG A 776 61.74 42.10 0.76
CA ARG A 776 60.39 42.09 0.16
C ARG A 776 59.34 41.68 1.18
N ALA A 777 59.61 40.66 1.99
CA ALA A 777 58.70 40.19 3.03
C ALA A 777 58.45 41.29 4.08
N SER A 778 59.50 41.98 4.53
CA SER A 778 59.38 43.12 5.45
C SER A 778 58.56 44.27 4.86
N MET A 779 58.81 44.62 3.60
CA MET A 779 58.04 45.65 2.89
C MET A 779 56.57 45.25 2.71
N HIS A 780 56.31 44.00 2.35
CA HIS A 780 54.96 43.46 2.20
C HIS A 780 54.20 43.48 3.54
N ALA A 781 54.81 43.01 4.62
CA ALA A 781 54.21 43.04 5.96
C ALA A 781 53.85 44.48 6.38
N ARG A 782 54.72 45.46 6.09
CA ARG A 782 54.45 46.88 6.33
C ARG A 782 53.24 47.39 5.53
N HIS A 783 53.20 47.11 4.23
CA HIS A 783 52.10 47.54 3.35
C HIS A 783 50.77 46.88 3.74
N THR A 784 50.76 45.58 4.00
CA THR A 784 49.55 44.85 4.43
C THR A 784 49.03 45.38 5.76
N SER A 785 49.90 45.70 6.71
CA SER A 785 49.51 46.33 7.98
C SER A 785 48.91 47.73 7.79
N GLN A 786 49.43 48.51 6.83
CA GLN A 786 48.86 49.82 6.48
C GLN A 786 47.46 49.70 5.87
N ILE A 787 47.23 48.70 5.02
CA ILE A 787 45.91 48.42 4.42
C ILE A 787 44.92 47.96 5.50
N ALA A 788 45.32 47.02 6.37
CA ALA A 788 44.49 46.56 7.48
C ALA A 788 44.08 47.70 8.40
N LEU A 789 45.01 48.62 8.72
CA LEU A 789 44.71 49.84 9.47
C LEU A 789 43.71 50.74 8.73
N GLY A 790 43.86 50.90 7.42
CA GLY A 790 42.93 51.66 6.58
C GLY A 790 41.51 51.07 6.57
N LEU A 791 41.39 49.75 6.42
CA LEU A 791 40.11 49.04 6.45
C LEU A 791 39.44 49.14 7.82
N ALA A 792 40.17 48.91 8.90
CA ALA A 792 39.64 49.04 10.26
C ALA A 792 39.15 50.47 10.55
N ARG A 793 39.85 51.50 10.03
CA ARG A 793 39.39 52.90 10.11
C ARG A 793 38.08 53.12 9.35
N ALA A 794 37.94 52.54 8.15
CA ALA A 794 36.73 52.66 7.34
C ALA A 794 35.54 51.94 7.99
N GLU A 795 35.74 50.73 8.51
CA GLU A 795 34.72 49.97 9.24
C GLU A 795 34.27 50.71 10.49
N ASN A 796 35.20 51.27 11.27
CA ASN A 796 34.86 52.09 12.43
C ASN A 796 34.02 53.32 12.04
N LEU A 797 34.33 53.96 10.91
CA LEU A 797 33.54 55.08 10.39
C LEU A 797 32.12 54.65 9.98
N GLN A 798 31.98 53.49 9.32
CA GLN A 798 30.67 52.92 8.96
C GLN A 798 29.84 52.59 10.21
N LEU A 799 30.43 51.96 11.21
CA LEU A 799 29.77 51.67 12.48
C LEU A 799 29.35 52.95 13.19
N HIS A 800 30.16 54.01 13.15
CA HIS A 800 29.79 55.33 13.67
C HIS A 800 28.59 55.93 12.93
N HIS A 801 28.54 55.80 11.59
CA HIS A 801 27.41 56.25 10.77
C HIS A 801 26.14 55.46 11.05
N ASP A 802 26.22 54.13 11.15
CA ASP A 802 25.08 53.28 11.49
C ASP A 802 24.59 53.54 12.90
N ARG A 803 25.50 53.78 13.86
CA ARG A 803 25.13 54.23 15.22
C ARG A 803 24.34 55.54 15.17
N LEU A 804 24.70 56.47 14.30
CA LEU A 804 23.98 57.73 14.12
C LEU A 804 22.61 57.50 13.48
N LYS A 805 22.49 56.65 12.46
CA LYS A 805 21.19 56.27 11.85
C LYS A 805 20.25 55.60 12.85
N CYS A 806 20.76 54.71 13.70
CA CYS A 806 19.98 54.02 14.72
C CYS A 806 19.62 54.91 15.91
N ARG A 807 20.25 56.08 16.04
CA ARG A 807 19.85 57.11 17.00
C ARG A 807 18.60 57.79 16.45
N GLY A 808 17.44 57.17 16.72
CA GLY A 808 16.13 57.72 16.34
C GLY A 808 15.95 59.17 16.81
N GLY A 809 15.08 59.91 16.12
CA GLY A 809 14.73 61.28 16.47
C GLY A 809 14.17 61.42 17.90
N PRO A 810 14.00 62.65 18.41
CA PRO A 810 13.52 62.88 19.76
C PRO A 810 12.14 62.26 19.97
N ILE A 811 11.98 61.48 21.05
CA ILE A 811 10.72 60.83 21.41
C ILE A 811 9.98 61.73 22.41
N VAL A 812 8.76 62.13 22.05
CA VAL A 812 7.91 62.97 22.90
C VAL A 812 7.19 62.09 23.94
N VAL A 813 7.48 62.32 25.21
CA VAL A 813 6.79 61.68 26.34
C VAL A 813 5.67 62.61 26.82
N SER A 814 4.45 62.09 26.95
CA SER A 814 3.30 62.85 27.46
C SER A 814 2.63 62.09 28.61
N GLU A 815 1.97 62.82 29.53
CA GLU A 815 1.28 62.24 30.69
C GLU A 815 0.20 61.21 30.31
N LYS A 816 -0.31 61.25 29.06
CA LYS A 816 -1.32 60.32 28.56
C LYS A 816 -0.73 58.95 28.16
N LYS A 817 0.57 58.86 27.88
CA LYS A 817 1.24 57.62 27.51
C LYS A 817 2.01 57.07 28.70
N GLY A 818 1.45 56.04 29.34
CA GLY A 818 2.11 55.33 30.44
C GLY A 818 3.31 54.49 29.97
N CYS A 819 4.16 54.11 30.91
CA CYS A 819 5.28 53.21 30.70
C CYS A 819 4.82 51.86 30.14
N HIS A 820 5.49 51.35 29.11
CA HIS A 820 5.11 50.09 28.46
C HIS A 820 5.25 48.82 29.33
N LEU A 821 5.95 48.92 30.48
CA LEU A 821 6.21 47.78 31.37
C LEU A 821 5.35 47.80 32.63
N CYS A 822 5.10 48.97 33.23
CA CYS A 822 4.31 49.10 34.46
C CYS A 822 2.97 49.81 34.27
N HIS A 823 2.70 50.34 33.06
CA HIS A 823 1.49 51.08 32.68
C HIS A 823 1.22 52.38 33.47
N ASN A 824 2.07 52.74 34.44
CA ASN A 824 1.98 54.00 35.18
C ASN A 824 2.47 55.20 34.35
N THR A 825 1.95 56.38 34.65
CA THR A 825 2.35 57.65 34.00
C THR A 825 3.78 58.04 34.37
N PHE A 826 4.41 58.85 33.52
CA PHE A 826 5.73 59.43 33.79
C PHE A 826 5.57 60.69 34.65
N SER A 827 5.76 60.56 35.97
CA SER A 827 5.74 61.70 36.91
C SER A 827 7.08 62.45 36.97
N GLU A 828 8.16 61.81 36.52
CA GLU A 828 9.52 62.36 36.49
C GLU A 828 10.03 62.40 35.04
N PRO A 829 10.85 63.42 34.67
CA PRO A 829 11.33 63.60 33.29
C PRO A 829 12.32 62.51 32.83
N ASP A 830 12.84 61.69 33.74
CA ASP A 830 13.85 60.67 33.45
C ASP A 830 13.22 59.39 32.88
N CYS A 831 13.26 59.25 31.55
CA CYS A 831 12.79 58.06 30.84
C CYS A 831 13.90 57.43 29.99
N VAL A 832 13.82 56.11 29.79
CA VAL A 832 14.70 55.35 28.88
C VAL A 832 13.87 54.83 27.73
N CYS A 833 14.40 54.92 26.51
CA CYS A 833 13.72 54.39 25.33
C CYS A 833 14.27 53.02 24.94
N LEU A 834 13.40 52.02 24.84
CA LEU A 834 13.76 50.70 24.31
C LEU A 834 13.92 50.75 22.77
N PRO A 835 14.64 49.78 22.17
CA PRO A 835 14.72 49.65 20.71
C PRO A 835 13.30 49.62 20.10
N GLY A 836 13.03 50.53 19.17
CA GLY A 836 11.67 50.77 18.62
C GLY A 836 10.97 52.03 19.12
N GLY A 837 11.62 52.82 19.99
CA GLY A 837 11.15 54.15 20.37
C GLY A 837 10.06 54.18 21.44
N THR A 838 10.00 53.14 22.28
CA THR A 838 9.03 53.04 23.38
C THR A 838 9.62 53.55 24.69
N PRO A 839 9.02 54.57 25.34
CA PRO A 839 9.51 55.08 26.61
C PRO A 839 9.13 54.15 27.76
N VAL A 840 10.07 53.92 28.67
CA VAL A 840 9.90 53.16 29.92
C VAL A 840 10.61 53.89 31.07
N HIS A 841 10.16 53.71 32.31
CA HIS A 841 10.88 54.25 33.47
C HIS A 841 12.27 53.62 33.58
N THR A 842 13.25 54.40 34.03
CA THR A 842 14.63 53.95 34.31
C THR A 842 14.66 52.70 35.18
N HIS A 843 13.79 52.63 36.20
CA HIS A 843 13.66 51.47 37.09
C HIS A 843 13.09 50.22 36.40
N CYS A 844 12.10 50.39 35.51
CA CYS A 844 11.50 49.27 34.78
C CYS A 844 12.48 48.65 33.79
N ALA A 845 13.30 49.48 33.12
CA ALA A 845 14.35 49.01 32.22
C ALA A 845 15.45 48.21 32.95
N THR A 846 15.85 48.67 34.14
CA THR A 846 16.88 47.99 34.95
C THR A 846 16.40 46.65 35.52
N GLN A 847 15.11 46.53 35.88
CA GLN A 847 14.53 45.24 36.26
C GLN A 847 14.49 44.24 35.10
N LYS A 848 14.14 44.68 33.88
CA LYS A 848 14.15 43.83 32.69
C LYS A 848 15.56 43.32 32.34
N LEU A 849 16.59 44.16 32.49
CA LEU A 849 17.98 43.77 32.28
C LEU A 849 18.48 42.73 33.30
N LYS A 850 17.98 42.76 34.54
CA LYS A 850 18.27 41.71 35.53
C LYS A 850 17.60 40.37 35.23
N GLY A 851 16.47 40.38 34.50
CA GLY A 851 15.74 39.18 34.06
C GLY A 851 16.14 38.62 32.69
N SER A 852 17.08 39.27 31.98
CA SER A 852 17.53 38.86 30.64
C SER A 852 18.74 37.91 30.71
N PRO A 853 18.72 36.73 30.07
CA PRO A 853 19.81 35.75 30.10
C PRO A 853 21.04 36.14 29.23
N THR A 854 21.20 37.41 28.88
CA THR A 854 22.33 37.94 28.09
C THR A 854 23.38 38.65 28.94
N LYS A 855 23.67 38.09 30.13
CA LYS A 855 24.83 38.46 30.96
C LYS A 855 25.88 37.35 30.99
N ARG A 856 26.27 36.85 29.82
CA ARG A 856 27.40 35.90 29.66
C ARG A 856 28.38 36.20 28.52
N GLN A 857 28.27 37.33 27.82
CA GLN A 857 29.21 37.65 26.73
C GLN A 857 29.54 39.15 26.59
N VAL A 858 29.88 39.84 27.69
CA VAL A 858 30.51 41.17 27.59
C VAL A 858 31.73 41.36 28.53
N ASP A 859 31.91 40.50 29.54
CA ASP A 859 33.04 40.64 30.49
C ASP A 859 34.40 40.10 29.98
N HIS A 860 34.55 39.79 28.69
CA HIS A 860 35.84 39.37 28.10
C HIS A 860 36.37 40.29 26.98
N ALA A 861 35.76 41.45 26.73
CA ALA A 861 36.22 42.37 25.68
C ALA A 861 36.93 43.64 26.19
N HIS A 862 37.19 43.77 27.50
CA HIS A 862 37.88 44.94 28.07
C HIS A 862 39.10 44.57 28.92
N THR A 863 40.08 43.86 28.34
CA THR A 863 41.49 43.91 28.78
C THR A 863 42.42 43.49 27.64
N SER A 864 42.50 44.28 26.56
CA SER A 864 43.68 44.31 25.70
C SER A 864 43.64 45.55 24.81
N ASN A 865 44.42 46.56 25.20
CA ASN A 865 45.09 47.59 24.39
C ASN A 865 45.13 48.92 25.13
N HIS A 866 45.97 48.95 26.17
CA HIS A 866 46.73 50.14 26.51
C HIS A 866 48.18 49.86 26.09
N THR A 867 48.70 50.68 25.19
CA THR A 867 50.02 51.28 25.40
C THR A 867 50.04 52.02 26.73
#